data_AF-A0A7C3Z6W3-F1
#
_entry.id   AF-A0A7C3Z6W3-F1
#
_cell.length_a   1.000
_cell.length_b   1.000
_cell.length_c   1.000
_cell.angle_alpha   90.00
_cell.angle_beta   90.00
_cell.angle_gamma   90.00
#
_symmetry.space_group_name_H-M   'P 1'
#
loop_
_entity.id
_entity.type
_entity.pdbx_description
1 polymer ?
#
loop_
_entity_poly.entity_id
_entity_poly.type
_entity_poly.pdbx_seq_one_letter_code
_entity_poly.pdbx_strand_id
1 'polypeptide(L)'
;MRKLYLIFLCLILFISIGFSENVTQIPVNPYISNVKKVEKPLYLAIIWHNHQPLYYDPVENINIMPWVRMHAIKDYYDMAYILKNYPQIKANFNMVPSLIYQLDLYANKGLKDKYLILTEKPADELTPEDKDFILRRFFDVNWDRIIKRFPRYWELLNKRGQSIDDNVISKAIQSFTVQDFRDLQVWFNLAWFDPDFQTYDKDLSRLIQKGKDFSEEDKKIVINKQYQIMSEIMKLYSELQKNKQIEVATTPFFHPIMPLLYNIKSAKEAVQDIKIPDLNISYPEDVDAQLKMAVNYYKKYFKDNPKGLWPSEGSVSQEIIPSVVNNGFQWMASDEDVLAKSLGVPITRDSKGNVTNPDVLYKPYIVEEQGKKLYMVFRDKNLSDKIGFVYSGMKGTNAAKDFINYLENIYEKTKDKEGPYLVTVILDGENCWEYYENDGKEFLNSLYKLLSDNPYIETVRISDFLNKFPPKDKINRLHAGSWIDGTFLTWIGENEENKAWELLDKTRTNLIYETVKQKKTISPILNPDNLKSDLEKAWFELYAAEGSDWFWWYGDDQDSTNDIAFDELFRKHLINIYKLIKKEIPPDLYLPIVKIGEEKPIQSLQRKFTPKIDGKIEPQDEWKDSAIYNVKIGTGTFTKPGKFLERLYLGLDNDVLYFLIESKENLKNLLGKPYYLGIYFSNPYIKEINVYPRNSDKSLGYGIGYEILIDLSQIKDLGEIEASLNQALGNNQWKEISKIKGGISEKYVEIGIPFKSMKLQGRDQVAINVIFGSDKPEDIVPYYIPIYITVPEAKLDVVYFSIDDPQGDDYGWGSIVYPTAPVFKPGVFDITHVEMGKSKEDIVFRIKIRGDLENPWGSPTGISVQTIDIYINDGKDGPYYYQALPGRQANISEGWNKAIWVEGWIQELIIPVLNEKGKVELKEIKGVVQVTADPTERTIIISVPEKYLGTVDPNWKILIIMCGQEGYPRPGSWRVREVEETAKQWRFGGGDDFYGDPNIIDMIVPPGIKQEDILSKWKSSDEEEE
;
A
#
# COMPACT_ATOMS: atom_id res chain seq x y z
N MET A 1 -5.19 27.98 -57.10
CA MET A 1 -5.91 27.81 -55.81
C MET A 1 -6.88 26.63 -55.78
N ARG A 2 -7.84 26.48 -56.72
CA ARG A 2 -8.75 25.30 -56.72
C ARG A 2 -8.08 23.92 -56.85
N LYS A 3 -6.97 23.80 -57.61
CA LYS A 3 -6.17 22.55 -57.67
C LYS A 3 -5.35 22.28 -56.39
N LEU A 4 -4.93 23.31 -55.65
CA LEU A 4 -4.25 23.14 -54.35
C LEU A 4 -5.24 22.73 -53.26
N TYR A 5 -6.47 23.25 -53.31
CA TYR A 5 -7.52 22.88 -52.36
C TYR A 5 -7.98 21.43 -52.54
N LEU A 6 -8.02 20.91 -53.78
CA LEU A 6 -8.32 19.50 -54.04
C LEU A 6 -7.21 18.55 -53.59
N ILE A 7 -5.94 18.95 -53.71
CA ILE A 7 -4.79 18.17 -53.23
C ILE A 7 -4.75 18.19 -51.69
N PHE A 8 -5.09 19.31 -51.05
CA PHE A 8 -5.18 19.42 -49.60
C PHE A 8 -6.35 18.62 -49.02
N LEU A 9 -7.51 18.59 -49.69
CA LEU A 9 -8.63 17.71 -49.33
C LEU A 9 -8.32 16.24 -49.58
N CYS A 10 -7.57 15.89 -50.63
CA CYS A 10 -7.10 14.52 -50.83
C CYS A 10 -6.05 14.12 -49.77
N LEU A 11 -5.15 15.02 -49.34
CA LEU A 11 -4.21 14.75 -48.25
C LEU A 11 -4.89 14.64 -46.87
N ILE A 12 -5.96 15.39 -46.61
CA ILE A 12 -6.77 15.23 -45.39
C ILE A 12 -7.61 13.93 -45.45
N LEU A 13 -8.06 13.52 -46.62
CA LEU A 13 -8.69 12.20 -46.83
C LEU A 13 -7.69 11.03 -46.78
N PHE A 14 -6.41 11.24 -47.08
CA PHE A 14 -5.36 10.21 -46.94
C PHE A 14 -4.72 10.16 -45.55
N ILE A 15 -4.94 11.17 -44.69
CA ILE A 15 -4.55 11.13 -43.25
C ILE A 15 -5.72 10.62 -42.37
N SER A 16 -6.91 10.39 -42.96
CA SER A 16 -8.09 9.83 -42.28
C SER A 16 -8.49 8.44 -42.79
N ILE A 17 -7.66 7.80 -43.62
CA ILE A 17 -7.82 6.40 -44.02
C ILE A 17 -6.60 5.64 -43.53
N GLY A 18 -6.74 4.98 -42.38
CA GLY A 18 -5.67 4.16 -41.82
C GLY A 18 -5.87 3.57 -40.43
N PHE A 19 -7.05 3.66 -39.81
CA PHE A 19 -7.36 2.91 -38.57
C PHE A 19 -8.85 2.54 -38.50
N SER A 20 -9.32 1.82 -39.52
CA SER A 20 -10.62 1.12 -39.46
C SER A 20 -10.45 -0.29 -40.02
N GLU A 21 -9.54 -1.05 -39.43
CA GLU A 21 -9.73 -2.49 -39.35
C GLU A 21 -10.25 -2.76 -37.94
N ASN A 22 -11.45 -3.35 -37.86
CA ASN A 22 -12.07 -3.70 -36.59
C ASN A 22 -11.12 -4.56 -35.75
N VAL A 23 -11.21 -4.46 -34.42
CA VAL A 23 -10.55 -5.42 -33.51
C VAL A 23 -10.85 -6.84 -34.00
N THR A 24 -9.83 -7.71 -33.98
CA THR A 24 -9.98 -9.09 -34.42
C THR A 24 -11.17 -9.72 -33.71
N GLN A 25 -12.12 -10.22 -34.50
CA GLN A 25 -13.28 -10.91 -33.95
C GLN A 25 -12.85 -12.28 -33.43
N ILE A 26 -12.70 -12.38 -32.12
CA ILE A 26 -12.52 -13.65 -31.43
C ILE A 26 -13.75 -14.52 -31.72
N PRO A 27 -13.59 -15.81 -32.07
CA PRO A 27 -14.72 -16.67 -32.37
C PRO A 27 -15.72 -16.75 -31.21
N VAL A 28 -16.98 -16.42 -31.48
CA VAL A 28 -18.09 -16.58 -30.53
C VAL A 28 -18.81 -17.89 -30.85
N ASN A 29 -18.84 -18.80 -29.88
CA ASN A 29 -19.56 -20.06 -29.92
C ASN A 29 -20.61 -20.07 -28.79
N PRO A 30 -21.80 -19.51 -29.00
CA PRO A 30 -22.80 -19.37 -27.94
C PRO A 30 -23.22 -20.71 -27.36
N TYR A 31 -23.06 -20.86 -26.05
CA TYR A 31 -23.57 -21.95 -25.25
C TYR A 31 -24.96 -21.58 -24.72
N ILE A 32 -25.97 -22.33 -25.14
CA ILE A 32 -27.35 -22.17 -24.67
C ILE A 32 -27.75 -23.45 -23.94
N SER A 33 -27.91 -23.33 -22.63
CA SER A 33 -28.43 -24.38 -21.77
C SER A 33 -29.95 -24.50 -21.93
N ASN A 34 -30.43 -25.74 -22.00
CA ASN A 34 -31.86 -26.06 -22.00
C ASN A 34 -32.43 -26.28 -20.58
N VAL A 35 -31.59 -26.14 -19.55
CA VAL A 35 -32.01 -26.34 -18.14
C VAL A 35 -32.94 -25.21 -17.73
N LYS A 36 -34.13 -25.58 -17.24
CA LYS A 36 -35.08 -24.62 -16.66
C LYS A 36 -34.74 -24.38 -15.20
N LYS A 37 -34.71 -23.11 -14.80
CA LYS A 37 -34.55 -22.72 -13.39
C LYS A 37 -35.80 -23.14 -12.59
N VAL A 38 -35.60 -23.49 -11.33
CA VAL A 38 -36.71 -23.73 -10.37
C VAL A 38 -37.53 -22.46 -10.14
N GLU A 39 -38.73 -22.59 -9.59
CA GLU A 39 -39.63 -21.43 -9.36
C GLU A 39 -39.03 -20.40 -8.37
N LYS A 40 -38.28 -20.88 -7.38
CA LYS A 40 -37.59 -20.07 -6.37
C LYS A 40 -36.09 -20.36 -6.40
N PRO A 41 -35.34 -19.79 -7.37
CA PRO A 41 -33.89 -19.99 -7.43
C PRO A 41 -33.19 -19.09 -6.40
N LEU A 42 -31.93 -19.42 -6.10
CA LEU A 42 -30.99 -18.49 -5.50
C LEU A 42 -30.53 -17.49 -6.57
N TYR A 43 -30.65 -16.20 -6.28
CA TYR A 43 -30.21 -15.18 -7.21
C TYR A 43 -28.74 -14.80 -6.96
N LEU A 44 -27.97 -14.61 -8.03
CA LEU A 44 -26.56 -14.24 -7.97
C LEU A 44 -26.30 -12.95 -8.75
N ALA A 45 -25.80 -11.93 -8.08
CA ALA A 45 -25.25 -10.74 -8.71
C ALA A 45 -23.72 -10.76 -8.60
N ILE A 46 -23.04 -10.86 -9.73
CA ILE A 46 -21.58 -10.68 -9.81
C ILE A 46 -21.31 -9.26 -10.28
N ILE A 47 -20.51 -8.50 -9.54
CA ILE A 47 -20.05 -7.16 -9.86
C ILE A 47 -18.54 -7.19 -10.04
N TRP A 48 -18.08 -6.96 -11.27
CA TRP A 48 -16.67 -6.76 -11.57
C TRP A 48 -16.34 -5.27 -11.50
N HIS A 49 -15.51 -4.87 -10.54
CA HIS A 49 -15.11 -3.48 -10.33
C HIS A 49 -13.85 -3.17 -11.15
N ASN A 50 -14.00 -2.45 -12.27
CA ASN A 50 -12.87 -2.09 -13.11
C ASN A 50 -12.39 -0.68 -12.74
N HIS A 51 -11.19 -0.59 -12.19
CA HIS A 51 -10.58 0.65 -11.74
C HIS A 51 -9.09 0.71 -12.05
N GLN A 52 -8.55 1.92 -12.12
CA GLN A 52 -7.13 2.20 -12.05
C GLN A 52 -6.96 3.59 -11.43
N PRO A 53 -5.91 3.79 -10.60
CA PRO A 53 -5.46 5.12 -10.22
C PRO A 53 -5.31 6.06 -11.42
N LEU A 54 -5.46 7.36 -11.17
CA LEU A 54 -5.18 8.36 -12.18
C LEU A 54 -3.66 8.49 -12.39
N TYR A 55 -3.09 7.74 -13.33
CA TYR A 55 -1.65 7.82 -13.62
C TYR A 55 -1.25 9.04 -14.46
N TYR A 56 -2.21 9.86 -14.87
CA TYR A 56 -1.99 10.98 -15.77
C TYR A 56 -1.28 12.13 -15.07
N ASP A 57 -0.04 12.41 -15.48
CA ASP A 57 0.69 13.62 -15.11
C ASP A 57 0.27 14.76 -16.07
N PRO A 58 -0.48 15.77 -15.60
CA PRO A 58 -0.97 16.86 -16.44
C PRO A 58 0.13 17.85 -16.86
N VAL A 59 1.29 17.83 -16.21
CA VAL A 59 2.43 18.71 -16.49
C VAL A 59 3.29 18.11 -17.60
N GLU A 60 3.66 16.84 -17.45
CA GLU A 60 4.46 16.11 -18.44
C GLU A 60 3.61 15.57 -19.60
N ASN A 61 2.28 15.55 -19.43
CA ASN A 61 1.31 15.05 -20.40
C ASN A 61 1.61 13.60 -20.82
N ILE A 62 1.86 12.76 -19.83
CA ILE A 62 2.09 11.31 -19.95
C ILE A 62 1.39 10.57 -18.83
N ASN A 63 1.13 9.29 -19.02
CA ASN A 63 0.86 8.40 -17.89
C ASN A 63 2.17 7.90 -17.28
N ILE A 64 2.31 7.98 -15.96
CA ILE A 64 3.53 7.52 -15.28
C ILE A 64 3.64 5.99 -15.25
N MET A 65 2.53 5.27 -15.39
CA MET A 65 2.43 3.80 -15.38
C MET A 65 1.58 3.26 -16.55
N PRO A 66 1.78 2.00 -16.97
CA PRO A 66 1.18 1.44 -18.17
C PRO A 66 -0.14 0.71 -17.89
N TRP A 67 -0.57 0.60 -16.64
CA TRP A 67 -1.58 -0.36 -16.19
C TRP A 67 -2.95 -0.16 -16.81
N VAL A 68 -3.37 1.08 -17.07
CA VAL A 68 -4.59 1.36 -17.88
C VAL A 68 -4.51 0.70 -19.25
N ARG A 69 -3.36 0.79 -19.93
CA ARG A 69 -3.16 0.20 -21.27
C ARG A 69 -2.99 -1.32 -21.20
N MET A 70 -2.29 -1.83 -20.20
CA MET A 70 -2.03 -3.27 -20.04
C MET A 70 -3.30 -4.05 -19.68
N HIS A 71 -4.09 -3.57 -18.71
CA HIS A 71 -5.35 -4.20 -18.35
C HIS A 71 -6.43 -4.02 -19.42
N ALA A 72 -6.37 -2.96 -20.24
CA ALA A 72 -7.31 -2.77 -21.33
C ALA A 72 -7.23 -3.84 -22.44
N ILE A 73 -6.03 -4.34 -22.73
CA ILE A 73 -5.80 -5.37 -23.78
C ILE A 73 -5.99 -6.80 -23.28
N LYS A 74 -6.37 -6.93 -22.00
CA LYS A 74 -6.44 -8.16 -21.25
C LYS A 74 -7.81 -8.24 -20.57
N ASP A 75 -7.97 -7.58 -19.42
CA ASP A 75 -9.11 -7.75 -18.52
C ASP A 75 -10.38 -7.02 -19.00
N TYR A 76 -10.31 -5.71 -19.23
CA TYR A 76 -11.51 -4.89 -19.46
C TYR A 76 -12.28 -5.31 -20.72
N TYR A 77 -11.58 -5.61 -21.81
CA TYR A 77 -12.24 -6.08 -23.02
C TYR A 77 -12.72 -7.52 -22.85
N ASP A 78 -11.82 -8.42 -22.41
CA ASP A 78 -12.07 -9.85 -22.48
C ASP A 78 -13.20 -10.33 -21.56
N MET A 79 -13.21 -9.84 -20.31
CA MET A 79 -14.20 -10.27 -19.33
C MET A 79 -15.64 -9.94 -19.72
N ALA A 80 -15.83 -8.83 -20.45
CA ALA A 80 -17.12 -8.52 -21.05
C ALA A 80 -17.37 -9.35 -22.31
N TYR A 81 -16.33 -9.56 -23.14
CA TYR A 81 -16.46 -10.26 -24.40
C TYR A 81 -16.82 -11.74 -24.24
N ILE A 82 -16.22 -12.44 -23.28
CA ILE A 82 -16.48 -13.86 -22.97
C ILE A 82 -17.97 -14.14 -22.72
N LEU A 83 -18.73 -13.17 -22.20
CA LEU A 83 -20.17 -13.30 -21.98
C LEU A 83 -20.97 -13.49 -23.28
N LYS A 84 -20.44 -13.10 -24.45
CA LYS A 84 -21.07 -13.39 -25.74
C LYS A 84 -21.19 -14.91 -25.99
N ASN A 85 -20.31 -15.71 -25.41
CA ASN A 85 -20.40 -17.17 -25.43
C ASN A 85 -21.47 -17.73 -24.46
N TYR A 86 -21.98 -16.93 -23.52
CA TYR A 86 -22.93 -17.38 -22.50
C TYR A 86 -24.13 -16.40 -22.39
N PRO A 87 -24.98 -16.30 -23.43
CA PRO A 87 -26.05 -15.29 -23.52
C PRO A 87 -27.10 -15.34 -22.39
N GLN A 88 -27.22 -16.46 -21.68
CA GLN A 88 -28.11 -16.63 -20.53
C GLN A 88 -27.53 -16.07 -19.23
N ILE A 89 -26.22 -15.86 -19.16
CA ILE A 89 -25.56 -15.29 -17.98
C ILE A 89 -25.75 -13.77 -17.97
N LYS A 90 -26.10 -13.26 -16.80
CA LYS A 90 -26.16 -11.83 -16.49
C LYS A 90 -25.01 -11.47 -15.57
N ALA A 91 -24.40 -10.32 -15.80
CA ALA A 91 -23.32 -9.80 -14.99
C ALA A 91 -23.49 -8.30 -14.76
N ASN A 92 -22.83 -7.78 -13.75
CA ASN A 92 -22.76 -6.35 -13.47
C ASN A 92 -21.29 -5.95 -13.56
N PHE A 93 -21.04 -4.78 -14.12
CA PHE A 93 -19.70 -4.20 -14.16
C PHE A 93 -19.78 -2.82 -13.53
N ASN A 94 -18.76 -2.43 -12.77
CA ASN A 94 -18.55 -1.04 -12.41
C ASN A 94 -17.41 -0.51 -13.26
N MET A 95 -17.62 0.63 -13.94
CA MET A 95 -16.56 1.33 -14.67
C MET A 95 -16.32 2.68 -14.00
N VAL A 96 -15.15 2.85 -13.40
CA VAL A 96 -14.78 4.12 -12.76
C VAL A 96 -14.56 5.20 -13.84
N PRO A 97 -15.12 6.42 -13.70
CA PRO A 97 -15.00 7.44 -14.73
C PRO A 97 -13.56 7.90 -15.02
N SER A 98 -12.69 7.95 -14.01
CA SER A 98 -11.25 8.25 -14.18
C SER A 98 -10.55 7.22 -15.07
N LEU A 99 -10.89 5.93 -14.95
CA LEU A 99 -10.41 4.88 -15.86
C LEU A 99 -10.88 5.14 -17.30
N ILE A 100 -12.18 5.39 -17.51
CA ILE A 100 -12.73 5.70 -18.83
C ILE A 100 -12.05 6.96 -19.41
N TYR A 101 -11.79 7.96 -18.57
CA TYR A 101 -11.08 9.18 -18.96
C TYR A 101 -9.66 8.88 -19.45
N GLN A 102 -8.91 8.06 -18.74
CA GLN A 102 -7.57 7.65 -19.18
C GLN A 102 -7.60 6.84 -20.48
N LEU A 103 -8.56 5.91 -20.63
CA LEU A 103 -8.78 5.19 -21.90
C LEU A 103 -9.06 6.16 -23.06
N ASP A 104 -9.85 7.21 -22.83
CA ASP A 104 -10.10 8.26 -23.81
C ASP A 104 -8.84 9.08 -24.15
N LEU A 105 -7.98 9.36 -23.16
CA LEU A 105 -6.70 10.03 -23.41
C LEU A 105 -5.80 9.19 -24.33
N TYR A 106 -5.72 7.88 -24.10
CA TYR A 106 -5.02 6.97 -25.02
C TYR A 106 -5.68 6.95 -26.39
N ALA A 107 -6.92 6.47 -26.47
CA ALA A 107 -7.58 6.14 -27.72
C ALA A 107 -7.87 7.36 -28.61
N ASN A 108 -8.21 8.51 -28.01
CA ASN A 108 -8.66 9.70 -28.76
C ASN A 108 -7.62 10.82 -28.81
N LYS A 109 -6.68 10.89 -27.85
CA LYS A 109 -5.68 11.97 -27.77
C LYS A 109 -4.24 11.49 -28.00
N GLY A 110 -4.02 10.18 -28.18
CA GLY A 110 -2.69 9.63 -28.44
C GLY A 110 -1.74 9.75 -27.26
N LEU A 111 -2.28 9.82 -26.02
CA LEU A 111 -1.48 9.80 -24.80
C LEU A 111 -0.61 8.55 -24.77
N LYS A 112 0.55 8.65 -24.13
CA LYS A 112 1.50 7.56 -23.94
C LYS A 112 1.88 7.46 -22.47
N ASP A 113 2.18 6.25 -22.03
CA ASP A 113 2.90 6.02 -20.79
C ASP A 113 4.41 5.91 -21.02
N LYS A 114 5.18 6.03 -19.93
CA LYS A 114 6.64 5.89 -19.96
C LYS A 114 7.12 4.58 -20.60
N TYR A 115 6.40 3.47 -20.42
CA TYR A 115 6.76 2.18 -21.00
C TYR A 115 6.54 2.19 -22.51
N LEU A 116 5.45 2.78 -22.99
CA LEU A 116 5.17 2.92 -24.41
C LEU A 116 6.19 3.82 -25.10
N ILE A 117 6.55 4.95 -24.49
CA ILE A 117 7.60 5.85 -25.01
C ILE A 117 8.92 5.08 -25.18
N LEU A 118 9.31 4.31 -24.15
CA LEU A 118 10.53 3.50 -24.21
C LEU A 118 10.40 2.29 -25.12
N THR A 119 9.20 1.76 -25.36
CA THR A 119 8.98 0.69 -26.33
C THR A 119 9.21 1.19 -27.75
N GLU A 120 8.65 2.36 -28.09
CA GLU A 120 8.76 2.96 -29.42
C GLU A 120 10.17 3.41 -29.78
N LYS A 121 10.97 3.79 -28.78
CA LYS A 121 12.36 4.22 -29.00
C LYS A 121 13.18 3.08 -29.64
N PRO A 122 13.88 3.33 -30.76
CA PRO A 122 14.75 2.33 -31.38
C PRO A 122 15.77 1.79 -30.40
N ALA A 123 15.97 0.47 -30.38
CA ALA A 123 16.80 -0.17 -29.35
C ALA A 123 18.28 0.25 -29.38
N ASP A 124 18.77 0.71 -30.54
CA ASP A 124 20.11 1.26 -30.75
C ASP A 124 20.26 2.72 -30.32
N GLU A 125 19.16 3.43 -30.06
CA GLU A 125 19.14 4.81 -29.58
C GLU A 125 18.91 4.92 -28.05
N LEU A 126 18.69 3.80 -27.37
CA LEU A 126 18.45 3.77 -25.91
C LEU A 126 19.66 4.33 -25.14
N THR A 127 19.41 5.33 -24.29
CA THR A 127 20.42 5.84 -23.37
C THR A 127 20.69 4.83 -22.25
N PRO A 128 21.79 4.98 -21.49
CA PRO A 128 22.00 4.15 -20.31
C PRO A 128 20.80 4.15 -19.34
N GLU A 129 20.16 5.30 -19.12
CA GLU A 129 19.02 5.46 -18.23
C GLU A 129 17.78 4.74 -18.76
N ASP A 130 17.55 4.79 -20.08
CA ASP A 130 16.47 4.03 -20.72
C ASP A 130 16.68 2.52 -20.52
N LYS A 131 17.93 2.05 -20.67
CA LYS A 131 18.28 0.64 -20.51
C LYS A 131 18.10 0.16 -19.06
N ASP A 132 18.52 0.97 -18.09
CA ASP A 132 18.27 0.68 -16.66
C ASP A 132 16.77 0.56 -16.38
N PHE A 133 15.97 1.52 -16.85
CA PHE A 133 14.52 1.47 -16.67
C PHE A 133 13.90 0.21 -17.31
N ILE A 134 14.23 -0.08 -18.57
CA ILE A 134 13.70 -1.25 -19.29
C ILE A 134 14.05 -2.54 -18.54
N LEU A 135 15.29 -2.71 -18.09
CA LEU A 135 15.72 -3.93 -17.41
C LEU A 135 15.09 -4.11 -16.02
N ARG A 136 14.69 -3.01 -15.37
CA ARG A 136 13.97 -3.05 -14.10
C ARG A 136 12.48 -3.32 -14.26
N ARG A 137 11.86 -2.77 -15.31
CA ARG A 137 10.39 -2.63 -15.39
C ARG A 137 9.72 -3.45 -16.49
N PHE A 138 10.44 -3.84 -17.55
CA PHE A 138 9.84 -4.61 -18.66
C PHE A 138 9.70 -6.11 -18.33
N PHE A 139 9.76 -6.46 -17.04
CA PHE A 139 9.44 -7.77 -16.50
C PHE A 139 8.33 -7.68 -15.43
N ASP A 140 7.65 -6.52 -15.33
CA ASP A 140 6.56 -6.27 -14.37
C ASP A 140 5.28 -6.95 -14.87
N VAL A 141 5.23 -8.27 -14.69
CA VAL A 141 4.14 -9.20 -15.00
C VAL A 141 4.46 -10.55 -14.34
N ASN A 142 3.49 -11.40 -14.04
CA ASN A 142 3.76 -12.69 -13.39
C ASN A 142 4.82 -13.55 -14.15
N TRP A 143 5.96 -13.84 -13.52
CA TRP A 143 7.07 -14.57 -14.16
C TRP A 143 6.70 -16.03 -14.48
N ASP A 144 5.98 -16.68 -13.57
CA ASP A 144 5.66 -18.10 -13.68
C ASP A 144 4.53 -18.39 -14.66
N ARG A 145 3.49 -17.56 -14.62
CA ARG A 145 2.26 -17.73 -15.41
C ARG A 145 2.35 -17.10 -16.79
N ILE A 146 3.16 -16.05 -16.97
CA ILE A 146 3.22 -15.31 -18.24
C ILE A 146 4.61 -15.44 -18.87
N ILE A 147 5.69 -15.03 -18.21
CA ILE A 147 7.02 -14.97 -18.83
C ILE A 147 7.53 -16.37 -19.24
N LYS A 148 7.42 -17.36 -18.35
CA LYS A 148 7.88 -18.75 -18.61
C LYS A 148 7.20 -19.42 -19.81
N ARG A 149 6.03 -18.94 -20.24
CA ARG A 149 5.33 -19.47 -21.44
C ARG A 149 6.08 -19.16 -22.74
N PHE A 150 6.90 -18.11 -22.74
CA PHE A 150 7.58 -17.62 -23.94
C PHE A 150 9.10 -17.82 -23.81
N PRO A 151 9.71 -18.78 -24.53
CA PRO A 151 11.10 -19.19 -24.30
C PRO A 151 12.12 -18.04 -24.36
N ARG A 152 11.96 -17.13 -25.33
CA ARG A 152 12.85 -15.98 -25.48
C ARG A 152 12.67 -14.94 -24.36
N TYR A 153 11.44 -14.71 -23.91
CA TYR A 153 11.19 -13.77 -22.82
C TYR A 153 11.78 -14.30 -21.50
N TRP A 154 11.61 -15.61 -21.24
CA TRP A 154 12.26 -16.30 -20.12
C TRP A 154 13.80 -16.28 -20.22
N GLU A 155 14.36 -16.47 -21.41
CA GLU A 155 15.80 -16.34 -21.64
C GLU A 155 16.30 -14.93 -21.26
N LEU A 156 15.60 -13.87 -21.68
CA LEU A 156 15.94 -12.48 -21.38
C LEU A 156 15.86 -12.19 -19.88
N LEU A 157 14.84 -12.70 -19.18
CA LEU A 157 14.74 -12.57 -17.72
C LEU A 157 15.95 -13.22 -17.03
N ASN A 158 16.31 -14.45 -17.41
CA ASN A 158 17.48 -15.12 -16.84
C ASN A 158 18.79 -14.40 -17.17
N LYS A 159 18.89 -13.81 -18.37
CA LYS A 159 20.03 -13.00 -18.77
C LYS A 159 20.13 -11.70 -17.95
N ARG A 160 19.00 -11.06 -17.62
CA ARG A 160 18.93 -9.87 -16.76
C ARG A 160 19.34 -10.21 -15.32
N GLY A 161 18.98 -11.40 -14.85
CA GLY A 161 19.12 -11.85 -13.47
C GLY A 161 17.79 -11.78 -12.72
N GLN A 162 17.70 -12.45 -11.56
CA GLN A 162 16.44 -12.58 -10.81
C GLN A 162 16.21 -11.50 -9.75
N SER A 163 17.17 -10.60 -9.51
CA SER A 163 16.97 -9.41 -8.67
C SER A 163 17.10 -8.12 -9.47
N ILE A 164 16.58 -7.03 -8.92
CA ILE A 164 16.68 -5.68 -9.50
C ILE A 164 17.76 -4.82 -8.81
N ASP A 165 18.70 -5.47 -8.11
CA ASP A 165 19.81 -4.77 -7.46
C ASP A 165 20.70 -4.08 -8.51
N ASP A 166 21.26 -2.93 -8.16
CA ASP A 166 22.07 -2.12 -9.08
C ASP A 166 23.22 -2.89 -9.72
N ASN A 167 23.88 -3.78 -8.97
CA ASN A 167 24.95 -4.61 -9.49
C ASN A 167 24.46 -5.62 -10.53
N VAL A 168 23.24 -6.14 -10.38
CA VAL A 168 22.64 -7.08 -11.32
C VAL A 168 22.22 -6.33 -12.58
N ILE A 169 21.54 -5.19 -12.44
CA ILE A 169 21.12 -4.37 -13.59
C ILE A 169 22.32 -3.83 -14.35
N SER A 170 23.38 -3.36 -13.68
CA SER A 170 24.60 -2.86 -14.34
C SER A 170 25.30 -3.94 -15.18
N LYS A 171 25.37 -5.19 -14.67
CA LYS A 171 25.87 -6.34 -15.44
C LYS A 171 24.97 -6.68 -16.62
N ALA A 172 23.65 -6.60 -16.45
CA ALA A 172 22.70 -6.81 -17.54
C ALA A 172 22.87 -5.76 -18.64
N ILE A 173 23.01 -4.48 -18.32
CA ILE A 173 23.25 -3.39 -19.29
C ILE A 173 24.48 -3.67 -20.17
N GLN A 174 25.55 -4.24 -19.58
CA GLN A 174 26.78 -4.57 -20.30
C GLN A 174 26.66 -5.81 -21.20
N SER A 175 25.80 -6.76 -20.82
CA SER A 175 25.67 -8.05 -21.53
C SER A 175 24.53 -8.09 -22.56
N PHE A 176 23.52 -7.23 -22.42
CA PHE A 176 22.42 -7.12 -23.37
C PHE A 176 22.86 -6.45 -24.66
N THR A 177 22.54 -7.09 -25.78
CA THR A 177 22.71 -6.55 -27.12
C THR A 177 21.53 -5.66 -27.50
N VAL A 178 21.68 -4.88 -28.57
CA VAL A 178 20.56 -4.11 -29.17
C VAL A 178 19.37 -5.01 -29.49
N GLN A 179 19.61 -6.24 -29.99
CA GLN A 179 18.53 -7.18 -30.30
C GLN A 179 17.85 -7.71 -29.03
N ASP A 180 18.58 -7.91 -27.92
CA ASP A 180 17.97 -8.31 -26.65
C ASP A 180 17.02 -7.24 -26.11
N PHE A 181 17.42 -5.96 -26.16
CA PHE A 181 16.54 -4.86 -25.78
C PHE A 181 15.31 -4.76 -26.69
N ARG A 182 15.50 -4.91 -28.01
CA ARG A 182 14.39 -4.90 -28.97
C ARG A 182 13.40 -6.04 -28.72
N ASP A 183 13.92 -7.24 -28.50
CA ASP A 183 13.08 -8.40 -28.19
C ASP A 183 12.33 -8.20 -26.87
N LEU A 184 12.98 -7.64 -25.85
CA LEU A 184 12.36 -7.32 -24.56
C LEU A 184 11.24 -6.27 -24.69
N GLN A 185 11.48 -5.20 -25.46
CA GLN A 185 10.47 -4.17 -25.75
C GLN A 185 9.21 -4.79 -26.39
N VAL A 186 9.39 -5.72 -27.33
CA VAL A 186 8.24 -6.42 -27.95
C VAL A 186 7.60 -7.40 -26.97
N TRP A 187 8.39 -8.21 -26.27
CA TRP A 187 7.86 -9.27 -25.41
C TRP A 187 7.05 -8.76 -24.23
N PHE A 188 7.49 -7.68 -23.59
CA PHE A 188 6.70 -7.03 -22.54
C PHE A 188 5.29 -6.75 -23.07
N ASN A 189 5.18 -6.02 -24.18
CA ASN A 189 3.89 -5.63 -24.74
C ASN A 189 3.08 -6.80 -25.32
N LEU A 190 3.74 -7.79 -25.94
CA LEU A 190 3.08 -8.92 -26.61
C LEU A 190 2.54 -9.95 -25.63
N ALA A 191 3.26 -10.22 -24.54
CA ALA A 191 2.88 -11.22 -23.54
C ALA A 191 1.66 -10.81 -22.71
N TRP A 192 1.40 -9.50 -22.59
CA TRP A 192 0.29 -8.92 -21.85
C TRP A 192 -1.09 -9.06 -22.53
N PHE A 193 -1.15 -9.36 -23.83
CA PHE A 193 -2.43 -9.56 -24.49
C PHE A 193 -3.17 -10.76 -23.92
N ASP A 194 -4.50 -10.68 -23.83
CA ASP A 194 -5.35 -11.84 -23.50
C ASP A 194 -5.02 -13.07 -24.39
N PRO A 195 -5.04 -14.31 -23.85
CA PRO A 195 -4.72 -15.52 -24.62
C PRO A 195 -5.56 -15.74 -25.90
N ASP A 196 -6.79 -15.24 -25.98
CA ASP A 196 -7.59 -15.33 -27.19
C ASP A 196 -7.05 -14.40 -28.28
N PHE A 197 -6.59 -13.19 -27.95
CA PHE A 197 -5.92 -12.33 -28.93
C PHE A 197 -4.59 -12.94 -29.40
N GLN A 198 -3.82 -13.52 -28.48
CA GLN A 198 -2.58 -14.25 -28.80
C GLN A 198 -2.82 -15.39 -29.81
N THR A 199 -3.99 -16.03 -29.73
CA THR A 199 -4.36 -17.19 -30.54
C THR A 199 -5.01 -16.82 -31.87
N TYR A 200 -6.01 -15.93 -31.85
CA TYR A 200 -6.89 -15.68 -32.99
C TYR A 200 -6.53 -14.44 -33.80
N ASP A 201 -5.79 -13.48 -33.24
CA ASP A 201 -5.24 -12.38 -34.03
C ASP A 201 -4.05 -12.85 -34.87
N LYS A 202 -4.20 -12.76 -36.20
CA LYS A 202 -3.20 -13.29 -37.14
C LYS A 202 -1.85 -12.63 -37.00
N ASP A 203 -1.82 -11.33 -36.70
CA ASP A 203 -0.57 -10.59 -36.57
C ASP A 203 0.11 -10.92 -35.24
N LEU A 204 -0.63 -10.91 -34.12
CA LEU A 204 -0.08 -11.27 -32.82
C LEU A 204 0.38 -12.73 -32.77
N SER A 205 -0.42 -13.66 -33.29
CA SER A 205 -0.07 -15.08 -33.37
C SER A 205 1.19 -15.30 -34.21
N ARG A 206 1.32 -14.60 -35.35
CA ARG A 206 2.53 -14.64 -36.18
C ARG A 206 3.76 -14.13 -35.41
N LEU A 207 3.63 -13.07 -34.61
CA LEU A 207 4.73 -12.54 -33.79
C LEU A 207 5.11 -13.50 -32.66
N ILE A 208 4.14 -14.15 -32.02
CA ILE A 208 4.39 -15.18 -31.00
C ILE A 208 5.14 -16.37 -31.62
N GLN A 209 4.72 -16.82 -32.81
CA GLN A 209 5.42 -17.89 -33.55
C GLN A 209 6.83 -17.49 -33.97
N LYS A 210 7.04 -16.21 -34.36
CA LYS A 210 8.37 -15.67 -34.66
C LYS A 210 9.27 -15.76 -33.42
N GLY A 211 8.76 -15.40 -32.25
CA GLY A 211 9.34 -15.67 -30.93
C GLY A 211 10.60 -14.88 -30.54
N LYS A 212 11.42 -14.45 -31.51
CA LYS A 212 12.66 -13.69 -31.31
C LYS A 212 13.05 -12.93 -32.59
N ASP A 213 14.15 -12.20 -32.53
CA ASP A 213 14.69 -11.44 -33.66
C ASP A 213 13.65 -10.46 -34.22
N PHE A 214 12.90 -9.81 -33.32
CA PHE A 214 11.88 -8.84 -33.68
C PHE A 214 12.50 -7.63 -34.36
N SER A 215 11.71 -6.96 -35.20
CA SER A 215 12.06 -5.73 -35.89
C SER A 215 11.38 -4.53 -35.25
N GLU A 216 11.84 -3.31 -35.55
CA GLU A 216 11.15 -2.08 -35.13
C GLU A 216 9.72 -2.00 -35.71
N GLU A 217 9.48 -2.61 -36.87
CA GLU A 217 8.14 -2.67 -37.47
C GLU A 217 7.21 -3.63 -36.70
N ASP A 218 7.74 -4.70 -36.12
CA ASP A 218 6.96 -5.61 -35.28
C ASP A 218 6.43 -4.89 -34.02
N LYS A 219 7.20 -3.96 -33.44
CA LYS A 219 6.72 -3.12 -32.33
C LYS A 219 5.45 -2.34 -32.69
N LYS A 220 5.44 -1.71 -33.87
CA LYS A 220 4.31 -0.92 -34.34
C LYS A 220 3.05 -1.77 -34.48
N ILE A 221 3.19 -3.01 -34.96
CA ILE A 221 2.06 -3.95 -35.06
C ILE A 221 1.44 -4.19 -33.69
N VAL A 222 2.27 -4.53 -32.69
CA VAL A 222 1.81 -4.77 -31.31
C VAL A 222 1.12 -3.53 -30.75
N ILE A 223 1.76 -2.36 -30.83
CA ILE A 223 1.23 -1.09 -30.31
C ILE A 223 -0.10 -0.71 -30.98
N ASN A 224 -0.19 -0.83 -32.31
CA ASN A 224 -1.41 -0.52 -33.04
C ASN A 224 -2.57 -1.41 -32.58
N LYS A 225 -2.32 -2.69 -32.29
CA LYS A 225 -3.32 -3.61 -31.75
C LYS A 225 -3.80 -3.21 -30.36
N GLN A 226 -2.89 -2.72 -29.51
CA GLN A 226 -3.28 -2.21 -28.18
C GLN A 226 -4.25 -1.03 -28.28
N TYR A 227 -3.94 -0.03 -29.13
CA TYR A 227 -4.84 1.11 -29.37
C TYR A 227 -6.19 0.69 -29.99
N GLN A 228 -6.18 -0.29 -30.91
CA GLN A 228 -7.41 -0.84 -31.48
C GLN A 228 -8.33 -1.42 -30.40
N ILE A 229 -7.80 -2.29 -29.53
CA ILE A 229 -8.60 -2.92 -28.46
C ILE A 229 -9.14 -1.87 -27.48
N MET A 230 -8.29 -0.95 -27.00
CA MET A 230 -8.71 0.13 -26.11
C MET A 230 -9.92 0.92 -26.66
N SER A 231 -9.93 1.19 -27.98
CA SER A 231 -10.99 1.96 -28.63
C SER A 231 -12.35 1.25 -28.72
N GLU A 232 -12.40 -0.07 -28.52
CA GLU A 232 -13.62 -0.89 -28.64
C GLU A 232 -14.26 -1.24 -27.30
N ILE A 233 -13.56 -1.07 -26.16
CA ILE A 233 -14.05 -1.44 -24.82
C ILE A 233 -15.41 -0.79 -24.54
N MET A 234 -15.50 0.54 -24.61
CA MET A 234 -16.77 1.22 -24.27
C MET A 234 -17.90 0.90 -25.26
N LYS A 235 -17.58 0.54 -26.51
CA LYS A 235 -18.58 0.11 -27.49
C LYS A 235 -19.15 -1.25 -27.13
N LEU A 236 -18.30 -2.21 -26.75
CA LEU A 236 -18.68 -3.54 -26.29
C LEU A 236 -19.62 -3.47 -25.07
N TYR A 237 -19.26 -2.70 -24.05
CA TYR A 237 -20.09 -2.55 -22.85
C TYR A 237 -21.45 -1.92 -23.18
N SER A 238 -21.46 -0.88 -24.04
CA SER A 238 -22.70 -0.23 -24.49
C SER A 238 -23.62 -1.22 -25.24
N GLU A 239 -23.05 -2.07 -26.09
CA GLU A 239 -23.77 -3.14 -26.81
C GLU A 239 -24.40 -4.14 -25.83
N LEU A 240 -23.61 -4.71 -24.92
CA LEU A 240 -24.06 -5.74 -23.97
C LEU A 240 -25.12 -5.19 -23.00
N GLN A 241 -24.98 -3.93 -22.57
CA GLN A 241 -25.97 -3.28 -21.72
C GLN A 241 -27.29 -3.05 -22.46
N LYS A 242 -27.23 -2.56 -23.71
CA LYS A 242 -28.41 -2.36 -24.55
C LYS A 242 -29.15 -3.69 -24.77
N ASN A 243 -28.43 -4.79 -24.90
CA ASN A 243 -28.97 -6.15 -25.02
C ASN A 243 -29.48 -6.72 -23.69
N LYS A 244 -29.42 -5.94 -22.60
CA LYS A 244 -29.83 -6.37 -21.25
C LYS A 244 -29.09 -7.62 -20.76
N GLN A 245 -27.87 -7.85 -21.24
CA GLN A 245 -27.03 -8.93 -20.73
C GLN A 245 -26.25 -8.46 -19.49
N ILE A 246 -25.76 -7.22 -19.53
CA ILE A 246 -25.07 -6.61 -18.39
C ILE A 246 -25.80 -5.37 -17.88
N GLU A 247 -25.43 -4.95 -16.67
CA GLU A 247 -25.67 -3.62 -16.11
C GLU A 247 -24.32 -2.98 -15.78
N VAL A 248 -24.12 -1.73 -16.22
CA VAL A 248 -22.92 -0.95 -15.89
C VAL A 248 -23.27 0.07 -14.80
N ALA A 249 -22.68 -0.10 -13.63
CA ALA A 249 -22.66 0.87 -12.55
C ALA A 249 -21.47 1.83 -12.70
N THR A 250 -21.44 2.89 -11.89
CA THR A 250 -20.31 3.82 -11.84
C THR A 250 -19.95 4.17 -10.39
N THR A 251 -18.97 5.05 -10.22
CA THR A 251 -18.38 5.52 -8.96
C THR A 251 -18.22 7.05 -9.06
N PRO A 252 -18.01 7.84 -7.98
CA PRO A 252 -17.68 9.26 -8.17
C PRO A 252 -16.41 9.41 -9.00
N PHE A 253 -16.29 10.53 -9.72
CA PHE A 253 -15.45 10.61 -10.92
C PHE A 253 -13.99 10.16 -10.73
N PHE A 254 -13.32 10.63 -9.67
CA PHE A 254 -11.93 10.29 -9.36
C PHE A 254 -11.78 9.30 -8.21
N HIS A 255 -12.82 8.52 -7.92
CA HIS A 255 -12.76 7.50 -6.87
C HIS A 255 -12.46 8.01 -5.44
N PRO A 256 -12.98 9.16 -4.96
CA PRO A 256 -12.77 9.60 -3.57
C PRO A 256 -13.51 8.71 -2.55
N ILE A 257 -13.00 8.62 -1.32
CA ILE A 257 -13.74 8.06 -0.17
C ILE A 257 -14.82 9.06 0.25
N MET A 258 -16.02 8.93 -0.33
CA MET A 258 -17.10 9.91 -0.15
C MET A 258 -17.42 10.23 1.32
N PRO A 259 -17.50 9.26 2.26
CA PRO A 259 -17.76 9.58 3.66
C PRO A 259 -16.73 10.53 4.28
N LEU A 260 -15.44 10.32 4.02
CA LEU A 260 -14.37 11.18 4.53
C LEU A 260 -14.41 12.56 3.89
N LEU A 261 -14.68 12.64 2.58
CA LEU A 261 -14.80 13.91 1.86
C LEU A 261 -16.03 14.70 2.33
N TYR A 262 -17.17 14.03 2.52
CA TYR A 262 -18.41 14.63 3.01
C TYR A 262 -18.21 15.19 4.42
N ASN A 263 -17.61 14.40 5.31
CA ASN A 263 -17.26 14.80 6.67
C ASN A 263 -16.19 13.86 7.22
N ILE A 264 -14.97 14.38 7.42
CA ILE A 264 -13.82 13.58 7.88
C ILE A 264 -14.06 12.91 9.24
N LYS A 265 -15.00 13.44 10.05
CA LYS A 265 -15.37 12.86 11.35
C LYS A 265 -16.10 11.52 11.22
N SER A 266 -16.53 11.11 10.03
CA SER A 266 -17.03 9.75 9.78
C SER A 266 -15.99 8.68 10.15
N ALA A 267 -14.70 9.01 10.10
CA ALA A 267 -13.62 8.16 10.63
C ALA A 267 -13.81 7.79 12.11
N LYS A 268 -14.33 8.72 12.93
CA LYS A 268 -14.58 8.48 14.36
C LYS A 268 -15.82 7.63 14.64
N GLU A 269 -16.73 7.53 13.68
CA GLU A 269 -17.83 6.57 13.75
C GLU A 269 -17.33 5.15 13.45
N ALA A 270 -16.42 5.01 12.48
CA ALA A 270 -15.78 3.74 12.16
C ALA A 270 -14.84 3.26 13.29
N VAL A 271 -14.00 4.16 13.83
CA VAL A 271 -13.00 3.88 14.86
C VAL A 271 -12.93 5.06 15.84
N GLN A 272 -13.46 4.88 17.05
CA GLN A 272 -13.68 5.97 18.02
C GLN A 272 -12.43 6.80 18.36
N ASP A 273 -11.29 6.14 18.58
CA ASP A 273 -10.05 6.75 19.07
C ASP A 273 -9.05 7.09 17.95
N ILE A 274 -9.50 7.05 16.69
CA ILE A 274 -8.65 7.35 15.54
C ILE A 274 -8.15 8.80 15.57
N LYS A 275 -6.86 8.97 15.26
CA LYS A 275 -6.26 10.28 15.07
C LYS A 275 -6.66 10.82 13.70
N ILE A 276 -7.33 11.96 13.69
CA ILE A 276 -7.67 12.70 12.46
C ILE A 276 -6.96 14.06 12.47
N PRO A 277 -6.81 14.73 11.32
CA PRO A 277 -6.22 16.06 11.26
C PRO A 277 -7.03 17.05 12.12
N ASP A 278 -6.35 18.04 12.72
CA ASP A 278 -7.00 19.11 13.50
C ASP A 278 -7.60 20.19 12.58
N LEU A 279 -8.38 19.74 11.59
CA LEU A 279 -9.02 20.55 10.54
C LEU A 279 -10.50 20.18 10.42
N ASN A 280 -11.33 21.16 10.03
CA ASN A 280 -12.76 20.92 9.78
C ASN A 280 -13.00 20.56 8.30
N ILE A 281 -12.54 19.39 7.89
CA ILE A 281 -12.74 18.88 6.52
C ILE A 281 -14.18 18.35 6.37
N SER A 282 -14.97 19.02 5.54
CA SER A 282 -16.34 18.63 5.20
C SER A 282 -16.77 19.31 3.89
N TYR A 283 -16.77 18.55 2.80
CA TYR A 283 -16.99 19.03 1.43
C TYR A 283 -18.10 18.22 0.72
N PRO A 284 -19.33 18.21 1.24
CA PRO A 284 -20.45 17.52 0.59
C PRO A 284 -20.70 17.99 -0.85
N GLU A 285 -20.37 19.25 -1.16
CA GLU A 285 -20.47 19.80 -2.50
C GLU A 285 -19.49 19.18 -3.51
N ASP A 286 -18.31 18.73 -3.08
CA ASP A 286 -17.35 18.05 -3.94
C ASP A 286 -17.85 16.63 -4.26
N VAL A 287 -18.42 15.94 -3.25
CA VAL A 287 -19.10 14.65 -3.44
C VAL A 287 -20.20 14.76 -4.50
N ASP A 288 -21.08 15.76 -4.37
CA ASP A 288 -22.15 16.00 -5.34
C ASP A 288 -21.62 16.32 -6.75
N ALA A 289 -20.59 17.16 -6.86
CA ALA A 289 -19.97 17.51 -8.13
C ALA A 289 -19.36 16.28 -8.81
N GLN A 290 -18.60 15.47 -8.07
CA GLN A 290 -17.97 14.25 -8.58
C GLN A 290 -19.00 13.19 -9.00
N LEU A 291 -20.07 12.99 -8.23
CA LEU A 291 -21.18 12.11 -8.61
C LEU A 291 -21.86 12.61 -9.89
N LYS A 292 -22.09 13.93 -9.99
CA LYS A 292 -22.74 14.50 -11.18
C LYS A 292 -21.86 14.40 -12.41
N MET A 293 -20.55 14.61 -12.26
CA MET A 293 -19.56 14.40 -13.31
C MET A 293 -19.58 12.95 -13.80
N ALA A 294 -19.60 11.98 -12.88
CA ALA A 294 -19.71 10.56 -13.21
C ALA A 294 -20.95 10.24 -14.05
N VAL A 295 -22.13 10.71 -13.62
CA VAL A 295 -23.40 10.53 -14.36
C VAL A 295 -23.33 11.14 -15.76
N ASN A 296 -22.75 12.34 -15.90
CA ASN A 296 -22.62 13.01 -17.18
C ASN A 296 -21.64 12.25 -18.11
N TYR A 297 -20.55 11.74 -17.56
CA TYR A 297 -19.54 11.00 -18.32
C TYR A 297 -20.07 9.63 -18.76
N TYR A 298 -20.79 8.93 -17.89
CA TYR A 298 -21.49 7.68 -18.22
C TYR A 298 -22.46 7.86 -19.41
N LYS A 299 -23.24 8.95 -19.43
CA LYS A 299 -24.18 9.26 -20.53
C LYS A 299 -23.51 9.39 -21.89
N LYS A 300 -22.22 9.77 -21.94
CA LYS A 300 -21.44 9.84 -23.19
C LYS A 300 -21.49 8.51 -23.94
N TYR A 301 -21.37 7.39 -23.23
CA TYR A 301 -21.25 6.03 -23.79
C TYR A 301 -22.56 5.24 -23.81
N PHE A 302 -23.35 5.33 -22.74
CA PHE A 302 -24.51 4.47 -22.55
C PHE A 302 -25.85 5.12 -22.94
N LYS A 303 -25.86 6.45 -23.13
CA LYS A 303 -27.06 7.25 -23.48
C LYS A 303 -28.23 7.11 -22.50
N ASP A 304 -27.96 6.66 -21.27
CA ASP A 304 -28.91 6.55 -20.16
C ASP A 304 -28.21 7.01 -18.85
N ASN A 305 -28.95 7.12 -17.75
CA ASN A 305 -28.36 7.32 -16.41
C ASN A 305 -27.89 5.97 -15.82
N PRO A 306 -26.78 5.95 -15.06
CA PRO A 306 -26.47 4.80 -14.23
C PRO A 306 -27.51 4.66 -13.12
N LYS A 307 -27.91 3.43 -12.80
CA LYS A 307 -28.83 3.12 -11.69
C LYS A 307 -28.10 2.72 -10.42
N GLY A 308 -26.98 2.04 -10.59
CA GLY A 308 -26.11 1.57 -9.51
C GLY A 308 -24.92 2.48 -9.28
N LEU A 309 -24.54 2.59 -8.01
CA LEU A 309 -23.28 3.17 -7.56
C LEU A 309 -22.47 2.08 -6.85
N TRP A 310 -21.25 1.83 -7.29
CA TRP A 310 -20.24 1.27 -6.41
C TRP A 310 -19.51 2.45 -5.77
N PRO A 311 -19.75 2.75 -4.48
CA PRO A 311 -18.93 3.73 -3.77
C PRO A 311 -17.47 3.25 -3.79
N SER A 312 -16.53 4.18 -3.92
CA SER A 312 -15.10 3.89 -3.89
C SER A 312 -14.79 3.00 -2.68
N GLU A 313 -14.19 1.83 -2.89
CA GLU A 313 -13.81 0.90 -1.81
C GLU A 313 -15.02 0.38 -0.99
N GLY A 314 -16.21 0.36 -1.59
CA GLY A 314 -17.46 0.04 -0.87
C GLY A 314 -17.77 1.02 0.27
N SER A 315 -17.15 2.20 0.27
CA SER A 315 -17.21 3.17 1.37
C SER A 315 -18.54 3.90 1.46
N VAL A 316 -19.21 3.75 2.59
CA VAL A 316 -20.54 4.33 2.84
C VAL A 316 -20.63 4.99 4.21
N SER A 317 -21.60 5.88 4.36
CA SER A 317 -22.11 6.37 5.65
C SER A 317 -23.56 6.81 5.50
N GLN A 318 -24.24 7.04 6.62
CA GLN A 318 -25.62 7.55 6.61
C GLN A 318 -25.73 8.90 5.87
N GLU A 319 -24.75 9.78 6.06
CA GLU A 319 -24.78 11.18 5.62
C GLU A 319 -24.67 11.36 4.10
N ILE A 320 -24.09 10.39 3.37
CA ILE A 320 -23.93 10.49 1.91
C ILE A 320 -25.20 10.12 1.13
N ILE A 321 -26.20 9.49 1.77
CA ILE A 321 -27.42 8.98 1.12
C ILE A 321 -28.14 10.07 0.31
N PRO A 322 -28.36 11.30 0.82
CA PRO A 322 -29.04 12.35 0.05
C PRO A 322 -28.27 12.73 -1.23
N SER A 323 -26.94 12.83 -1.18
CA SER A 323 -26.10 13.15 -2.34
C SER A 323 -26.20 12.08 -3.42
N VAL A 324 -26.20 10.81 -3.04
CA VAL A 324 -26.38 9.67 -3.95
C VAL A 324 -27.76 9.71 -4.61
N VAL A 325 -28.85 9.84 -3.83
CA VAL A 325 -30.21 9.84 -4.38
C VAL A 325 -30.48 11.07 -5.26
N ASN A 326 -30.01 12.25 -4.85
CA ASN A 326 -30.21 13.50 -5.61
C ASN A 326 -29.51 13.47 -6.98
N ASN A 327 -28.44 12.68 -7.12
CA ASN A 327 -27.76 12.46 -8.39
C ASN A 327 -28.40 11.38 -9.28
N GLY A 328 -29.46 10.72 -8.80
CA GLY A 328 -30.31 9.82 -9.59
C GLY A 328 -30.01 8.33 -9.44
N PHE A 329 -29.12 7.96 -8.53
CA PHE A 329 -28.82 6.57 -8.21
C PHE A 329 -29.98 5.92 -7.44
N GLN A 330 -30.23 4.64 -7.70
CA GLN A 330 -31.35 3.87 -7.13
C GLN A 330 -30.86 2.82 -6.14
N TRP A 331 -29.63 2.36 -6.30
CA TRP A 331 -29.00 1.42 -5.39
C TRP A 331 -27.50 1.69 -5.28
N MET A 332 -26.92 1.29 -4.15
CA MET A 332 -25.47 1.19 -3.97
C MET A 332 -25.09 -0.11 -3.27
N ALA A 333 -23.81 -0.46 -3.25
CA ALA A 333 -23.32 -1.67 -2.59
C ALA A 333 -22.21 -1.37 -1.59
N SER A 334 -22.05 -2.25 -0.61
CA SER A 334 -20.98 -2.22 0.40
C SER A 334 -20.69 -3.65 0.89
N ASP A 335 -19.93 -3.79 1.97
CA ASP A 335 -19.44 -5.08 2.48
C ASP A 335 -20.26 -5.61 3.66
N GLU A 336 -20.18 -6.92 3.90
CA GLU A 336 -20.83 -7.58 5.03
C GLU A 336 -20.40 -7.04 6.40
N ASP A 337 -19.18 -6.53 6.55
CA ASP A 337 -18.70 -5.93 7.79
C ASP A 337 -19.47 -4.63 8.11
N VAL A 338 -19.75 -3.81 7.08
CA VAL A 338 -20.59 -2.61 7.22
C VAL A 338 -22.03 -3.01 7.57
N LEU A 339 -22.57 -4.05 6.93
CA LEU A 339 -23.91 -4.56 7.25
C LEU A 339 -23.99 -5.02 8.71
N ALA A 340 -23.02 -5.82 9.15
CA ALA A 340 -22.99 -6.37 10.50
C ALA A 340 -22.99 -5.25 11.56
N LYS A 341 -22.12 -4.25 11.39
CA LYS A 341 -22.05 -3.08 12.27
C LYS A 341 -23.31 -2.22 12.22
N SER A 342 -23.92 -2.06 11.05
CA SER A 342 -25.16 -1.29 10.88
C SER A 342 -26.37 -1.94 11.56
N LEU A 343 -26.40 -3.27 11.62
CA LEU A 343 -27.49 -4.03 12.25
C LEU A 343 -27.24 -4.36 13.71
N GLY A 344 -25.98 -4.32 14.18
CA GLY A 344 -25.59 -4.91 15.47
C GLY A 344 -25.67 -6.43 15.45
N VAL A 345 -25.63 -7.06 14.26
CA VAL A 345 -25.81 -8.51 14.09
C VAL A 345 -24.64 -9.06 13.29
N PRO A 346 -23.81 -9.97 13.85
CA PRO A 346 -22.66 -10.52 13.13
C PRO A 346 -23.11 -11.42 11.97
N ILE A 347 -22.32 -11.42 10.90
CA ILE A 347 -22.41 -12.44 9.85
C ILE A 347 -21.63 -13.66 10.33
N THR A 348 -22.38 -14.74 10.62
CA THR A 348 -21.82 -15.96 11.20
C THR A 348 -21.50 -16.96 10.10
N ARG A 349 -20.37 -17.68 10.23
CA ARG A 349 -19.89 -18.66 9.24
C ARG A 349 -19.54 -19.99 9.94
N ASP A 350 -19.71 -21.10 9.21
CA ASP A 350 -19.25 -22.43 9.65
C ASP A 350 -17.74 -22.63 9.39
N SER A 351 -17.18 -23.76 9.83
CA SER A 351 -15.76 -24.09 9.66
C SER A 351 -15.28 -24.19 8.22
N LYS A 352 -16.21 -24.26 7.25
CA LYS A 352 -15.92 -24.23 5.81
C LYS A 352 -16.11 -22.84 5.20
N GLY A 353 -16.39 -21.84 6.02
CA GLY A 353 -16.60 -20.45 5.64
C GLY A 353 -17.99 -20.16 5.07
N ASN A 354 -18.96 -21.08 5.12
CA ASN A 354 -20.30 -20.80 4.61
C ASN A 354 -21.12 -20.04 5.64
N VAL A 355 -21.89 -19.04 5.20
CA VAL A 355 -22.77 -18.27 6.08
C VAL A 355 -23.83 -19.17 6.76
N THR A 356 -24.01 -19.01 8.07
CA THR A 356 -24.99 -19.76 8.88
C THR A 356 -26.29 -19.00 9.12
N ASN A 357 -26.29 -17.67 8.96
CA ASN A 357 -27.48 -16.80 9.01
C ASN A 357 -27.77 -16.13 7.64
N PRO A 358 -28.12 -16.91 6.59
CA PRO A 358 -28.27 -16.41 5.22
C PRO A 358 -29.38 -15.36 5.04
N ASP A 359 -30.37 -15.33 5.94
CA ASP A 359 -31.46 -14.34 5.97
C ASP A 359 -31.06 -12.95 6.45
N VAL A 360 -29.83 -12.78 6.93
CA VAL A 360 -29.21 -11.48 7.17
C VAL A 360 -28.48 -11.00 5.92
N LEU A 361 -27.48 -11.75 5.44
CA LEU A 361 -26.61 -11.27 4.36
C LEU A 361 -27.27 -11.28 2.97
N TYR A 362 -27.98 -12.36 2.61
CA TYR A 362 -28.37 -12.62 1.23
C TYR A 362 -29.70 -11.98 0.85
N LYS A 363 -29.86 -10.69 1.15
CA LYS A 363 -31.02 -9.87 0.76
C LYS A 363 -30.65 -8.38 0.66
N PRO A 364 -31.41 -7.60 -0.14
CA PRO A 364 -31.25 -6.16 -0.17
C PRO A 364 -31.90 -5.48 1.05
N TYR A 365 -31.43 -4.27 1.37
CA TYR A 365 -31.93 -3.42 2.45
C TYR A 365 -32.34 -2.03 1.94
N ILE A 366 -33.16 -1.34 2.72
CA ILE A 366 -33.50 0.07 2.55
C ILE A 366 -32.69 0.90 3.54
N VAL A 367 -32.04 1.96 3.06
CA VAL A 367 -31.53 3.06 3.89
C VAL A 367 -32.28 4.34 3.56
N GLU A 368 -32.46 5.21 4.55
CA GLU A 368 -33.22 6.44 4.40
C GLU A 368 -32.59 7.57 5.22
N GLU A 369 -32.31 8.71 4.59
CA GLU A 369 -31.78 9.92 5.23
C GLU A 369 -32.48 11.14 4.64
N GLN A 370 -32.93 12.08 5.47
CA GLN A 370 -33.63 13.30 5.01
C GLN A 370 -34.80 13.02 4.03
N GLY A 371 -35.53 11.93 4.24
CA GLY A 371 -36.64 11.49 3.37
C GLY A 371 -36.20 10.97 1.99
N LYS A 372 -34.90 10.74 1.77
CA LYS A 372 -34.32 10.14 0.57
C LYS A 372 -34.08 8.66 0.83
N LYS A 373 -34.73 7.83 0.02
CA LYS A 373 -34.67 6.36 0.11
C LYS A 373 -33.70 5.79 -0.92
N LEU A 374 -32.82 4.88 -0.50
CA LEU A 374 -31.88 4.18 -1.37
C LEU A 374 -31.87 2.67 -1.05
N TYR A 375 -31.63 1.84 -2.06
CA TYR A 375 -31.47 0.40 -1.86
C TYR A 375 -30.00 0.03 -1.69
N MET A 376 -29.72 -0.91 -0.80
CA MET A 376 -28.38 -1.44 -0.57
C MET A 376 -28.33 -2.94 -0.77
N VAL A 377 -27.23 -3.40 -1.35
CA VAL A 377 -26.84 -4.82 -1.40
C VAL A 377 -25.46 -4.97 -0.77
N PHE A 378 -25.19 -6.12 -0.17
CA PHE A 378 -23.96 -6.36 0.57
C PHE A 378 -23.22 -7.58 0.03
N ARG A 379 -21.90 -7.44 -0.05
CA ARG A 379 -20.94 -8.43 -0.57
C ARG A 379 -20.87 -9.66 0.34
N ASP A 380 -20.82 -10.86 -0.24
CA ASP A 380 -20.26 -12.02 0.45
C ASP A 380 -18.74 -11.95 0.35
N LYS A 381 -18.10 -11.48 1.43
CA LYS A 381 -16.65 -11.19 1.48
C LYS A 381 -15.85 -12.45 1.15
N ASN A 382 -16.10 -13.53 1.88
CA ASN A 382 -15.39 -14.81 1.69
C ASN A 382 -15.52 -15.37 0.26
N LEU A 383 -16.73 -15.40 -0.30
CA LEU A 383 -16.93 -15.94 -1.65
C LEU A 383 -16.24 -15.07 -2.72
N SER A 384 -16.24 -13.76 -2.53
CA SER A 384 -15.57 -12.82 -3.43
C SER A 384 -14.05 -12.94 -3.35
N ASP A 385 -13.51 -12.97 -2.13
CA ASP A 385 -12.07 -13.08 -1.85
C ASP A 385 -11.50 -14.42 -2.34
N LYS A 386 -12.29 -15.49 -2.36
CA LYS A 386 -11.87 -16.75 -2.98
C LYS A 386 -11.47 -16.59 -4.45
N ILE A 387 -12.21 -15.78 -5.23
CA ILE A 387 -11.84 -15.51 -6.62
C ILE A 387 -10.55 -14.68 -6.69
N GLY A 388 -10.42 -13.66 -5.84
CA GLY A 388 -9.26 -12.78 -5.83
C GLY A 388 -7.96 -13.46 -5.40
N PHE A 389 -8.02 -14.30 -4.35
CA PHE A 389 -6.83 -14.69 -3.60
C PHE A 389 -6.62 -16.20 -3.44
N VAL A 390 -7.65 -17.03 -3.64
CA VAL A 390 -7.57 -18.49 -3.36
C VAL A 390 -7.55 -19.31 -4.64
N TYR A 391 -8.50 -19.06 -5.54
CA TYR A 391 -8.74 -19.89 -6.72
C TYR A 391 -7.63 -19.85 -7.77
N SER A 392 -6.77 -18.83 -7.77
CA SER A 392 -5.57 -18.77 -8.62
C SER A 392 -4.56 -19.89 -8.32
N GLY A 393 -4.58 -20.44 -7.09
CA GLY A 393 -3.81 -21.61 -6.69
C GLY A 393 -4.42 -22.96 -7.11
N MET A 394 -5.62 -22.96 -7.71
CA MET A 394 -6.36 -24.17 -8.09
C MET A 394 -6.44 -24.32 -9.61
N LYS A 395 -6.72 -25.54 -10.06
CA LYS A 395 -7.19 -25.75 -11.44
C LYS A 395 -8.53 -25.02 -11.63
N GLY A 396 -8.68 -24.24 -12.70
CA GLY A 396 -9.85 -23.38 -12.94
C GLY A 396 -11.18 -24.14 -12.92
N THR A 397 -11.22 -25.35 -13.48
CA THR A 397 -12.40 -26.23 -13.39
C THR A 397 -12.78 -26.64 -11.96
N ASN A 398 -11.82 -26.81 -11.05
CA ASN A 398 -12.08 -27.16 -9.66
C ASN A 398 -12.51 -25.92 -8.87
N ALA A 399 -11.87 -24.77 -9.09
CA ALA A 399 -12.28 -23.49 -8.51
C ALA A 399 -13.73 -23.14 -8.88
N ALA A 400 -14.13 -23.31 -10.15
CA ALA A 400 -15.50 -23.08 -10.59
C ALA A 400 -16.50 -24.03 -9.91
N LYS A 401 -16.12 -25.30 -9.70
CA LYS A 401 -16.97 -26.25 -8.94
C LYS A 401 -17.10 -25.88 -7.47
N ASP A 402 -16.02 -25.45 -6.81
CA ASP A 402 -16.09 -25.00 -5.41
C ASP A 402 -17.04 -23.81 -5.27
N PHE A 403 -16.95 -22.84 -6.20
CA PHE A 403 -17.86 -21.69 -6.24
C PHE A 403 -19.32 -22.10 -6.38
N ILE A 404 -19.62 -23.04 -7.30
CA ILE A 404 -20.99 -23.54 -7.50
C ILE A 404 -21.48 -24.32 -6.27
N ASN A 405 -20.65 -25.19 -5.70
CA ASN A 405 -21.00 -25.95 -4.50
C ASN A 405 -21.32 -25.02 -3.31
N TYR A 406 -20.55 -23.94 -3.17
CA TYR A 406 -20.81 -22.92 -2.15
C TYR A 406 -22.19 -22.28 -2.32
N LEU A 407 -22.56 -21.92 -3.55
CA LEU A 407 -23.89 -21.37 -3.86
C LEU A 407 -25.02 -22.42 -3.67
N GLU A 408 -24.80 -23.67 -4.04
CA GLU A 408 -25.76 -24.75 -3.80
C GLU A 408 -25.99 -25.00 -2.31
N ASN A 409 -24.94 -24.92 -1.48
CA ASN A 409 -25.08 -24.98 -0.03
C ASN A 409 -25.95 -23.84 0.52
N ILE A 410 -25.82 -22.63 -0.02
CA ILE A 410 -26.69 -21.50 0.34
C ILE A 410 -28.13 -21.78 -0.10
N TYR A 411 -28.32 -22.25 -1.33
CA TYR A 411 -29.64 -22.63 -1.83
C TYR A 411 -30.32 -23.65 -0.92
N GLU A 412 -29.61 -24.72 -0.53
CA GLU A 412 -30.14 -25.75 0.37
C GLU A 412 -30.58 -25.20 1.74
N LYS A 413 -29.87 -24.21 2.29
CA LYS A 413 -30.23 -23.53 3.55
C LYS A 413 -31.42 -22.56 3.41
N THR A 414 -31.77 -22.16 2.19
CA THR A 414 -32.74 -21.09 1.91
C THR A 414 -33.99 -21.54 1.16
N LYS A 415 -33.96 -22.69 0.47
CA LYS A 415 -35.01 -23.14 -0.46
C LYS A 415 -36.41 -23.29 0.17
N ASP A 416 -36.46 -23.64 1.45
CA ASP A 416 -37.71 -23.82 2.21
C ASP A 416 -38.13 -22.56 3.01
N LYS A 417 -37.32 -21.49 2.94
CA LYS A 417 -37.59 -20.21 3.61
C LYS A 417 -38.34 -19.25 2.67
N GLU A 418 -38.97 -18.23 3.26
CA GLU A 418 -39.62 -17.18 2.47
C GLU A 418 -38.54 -16.28 1.84
N GLY A 419 -38.32 -16.43 0.53
CA GLY A 419 -37.37 -15.68 -0.28
C GLY A 419 -38.06 -14.78 -1.31
N PRO A 420 -37.31 -13.87 -1.93
CA PRO A 420 -36.08 -14.24 -2.65
C PRO A 420 -34.79 -13.93 -1.91
N TYR A 421 -33.75 -14.72 -2.19
CA TYR A 421 -32.39 -14.54 -1.68
C TYR A 421 -31.43 -14.11 -2.80
N LEU A 422 -30.60 -13.10 -2.51
CA LEU A 422 -29.61 -12.54 -3.42
C LEU A 422 -28.22 -12.67 -2.82
N VAL A 423 -27.36 -13.47 -3.44
CA VAL A 423 -25.91 -13.47 -3.17
C VAL A 423 -25.27 -12.41 -4.04
N THR A 424 -24.46 -11.54 -3.44
CA THR A 424 -23.72 -10.51 -4.15
C THR A 424 -22.23 -10.79 -4.05
N VAL A 425 -21.58 -10.98 -5.19
CA VAL A 425 -20.13 -11.16 -5.30
C VAL A 425 -19.57 -9.88 -5.91
N ILE A 426 -18.62 -9.25 -5.23
CA ILE A 426 -18.03 -7.97 -5.66
C ILE A 426 -16.52 -8.07 -5.49
N LEU A 427 -15.76 -7.71 -6.51
CA LEU A 427 -14.29 -7.69 -6.46
C LEU A 427 -13.74 -6.90 -7.63
N ASP A 428 -12.46 -6.55 -7.52
CA ASP A 428 -11.72 -5.93 -8.61
C ASP A 428 -11.71 -6.83 -9.85
N GLY A 429 -11.87 -6.18 -11.00
CA GLY A 429 -11.99 -6.83 -12.28
C GLY A 429 -10.65 -7.15 -12.92
N GLU A 430 -9.52 -6.66 -12.44
CA GLU A 430 -8.25 -6.79 -13.17
C GLU A 430 -7.11 -7.48 -12.42
N ASN A 431 -7.12 -7.47 -11.08
CA ASN A 431 -5.95 -7.79 -10.28
C ASN A 431 -5.56 -9.29 -10.28
N CYS A 432 -6.54 -10.20 -10.22
CA CYS A 432 -6.22 -11.61 -9.92
C CYS A 432 -5.79 -12.44 -11.14
N TRP A 433 -6.13 -12.04 -12.36
CA TRP A 433 -6.12 -12.95 -13.51
C TRP A 433 -4.72 -13.37 -13.98
N GLU A 434 -3.71 -12.51 -13.79
CA GLU A 434 -2.31 -12.86 -14.15
C GLU A 434 -1.75 -14.02 -13.30
N TYR A 435 -2.35 -14.32 -12.15
CA TYR A 435 -1.96 -15.42 -11.27
C TYR A 435 -2.63 -16.74 -11.65
N TYR A 436 -3.73 -16.69 -12.42
CA TYR A 436 -4.39 -17.87 -12.93
C TYR A 436 -3.65 -18.46 -14.14
N GLU A 437 -3.83 -19.75 -14.36
CA GLU A 437 -3.41 -20.38 -15.60
C GLU A 437 -4.18 -19.80 -16.79
N ASN A 438 -3.45 -19.36 -17.81
CA ASN A 438 -4.00 -18.74 -19.02
C ASN A 438 -5.05 -17.67 -18.71
N ASP A 439 -4.73 -16.74 -17.82
CA ASP A 439 -5.54 -15.55 -17.56
C ASP A 439 -6.98 -15.84 -17.10
N GLY A 440 -7.14 -16.88 -16.29
CA GLY A 440 -8.46 -17.24 -15.72
C GLY A 440 -9.43 -17.86 -16.73
N LYS A 441 -9.05 -18.07 -18.00
CA LYS A 441 -9.93 -18.58 -19.06
C LYS A 441 -10.62 -19.90 -18.71
N GLU A 442 -9.88 -20.85 -18.12
CA GLU A 442 -10.47 -22.13 -17.73
C GLU A 442 -11.52 -21.94 -16.62
N PHE A 443 -11.24 -21.08 -15.65
CA PHE A 443 -12.15 -20.76 -14.55
C PHE A 443 -13.42 -20.06 -15.05
N LEU A 444 -13.29 -18.94 -15.78
CA LEU A 444 -14.44 -18.14 -16.23
C LEU A 444 -15.36 -18.94 -17.16
N ASN A 445 -14.81 -19.66 -18.15
CA ASN A 445 -15.62 -20.52 -19.02
C ASN A 445 -16.33 -21.64 -18.24
N SER A 446 -15.62 -22.28 -17.31
CA SER A 446 -16.22 -23.34 -16.47
C SER A 446 -17.33 -22.78 -15.58
N LEU A 447 -17.09 -21.63 -14.95
CA LEU A 447 -18.07 -20.96 -14.09
C LEU A 447 -19.34 -20.60 -14.86
N TYR A 448 -19.22 -19.90 -16.00
CA TYR A 448 -20.37 -19.48 -16.78
C TYR A 448 -21.14 -20.64 -17.40
N LYS A 449 -20.44 -21.71 -17.80
CA LYS A 449 -21.09 -22.94 -18.23
C LYS A 449 -21.88 -23.59 -17.09
N LEU A 450 -21.25 -23.79 -15.93
CA LEU A 450 -21.91 -24.41 -14.77
C LEU A 450 -23.11 -23.57 -14.30
N LEU A 451 -23.00 -22.25 -14.24
CA LEU A 451 -24.12 -21.36 -13.93
C LEU A 451 -25.27 -21.45 -14.96
N SER A 452 -24.93 -21.61 -16.25
CA SER A 452 -25.93 -21.82 -17.30
C SER A 452 -26.66 -23.16 -17.14
N ASP A 453 -25.95 -24.20 -16.73
CA ASP A 453 -26.47 -25.56 -16.54
C ASP A 453 -27.11 -25.80 -15.18
N ASN A 454 -26.95 -24.89 -14.20
CA ASN A 454 -27.46 -25.06 -12.85
C ASN A 454 -28.97 -24.75 -12.75
N PRO A 455 -29.84 -25.65 -12.27
CA PRO A 455 -31.28 -25.37 -12.16
C PRO A 455 -31.65 -24.48 -10.95
N TYR A 456 -30.77 -24.35 -9.96
CA TYR A 456 -31.05 -23.72 -8.67
C TYR A 456 -30.58 -22.26 -8.59
N ILE A 457 -29.61 -21.86 -9.42
CA ILE A 457 -28.96 -20.54 -9.35
C ILE A 457 -29.31 -19.71 -10.60
N GLU A 458 -29.74 -18.47 -10.42
CA GLU A 458 -30.05 -17.53 -11.50
C GLU A 458 -29.20 -16.26 -11.38
N THR A 459 -28.35 -15.99 -12.38
CA THR A 459 -27.57 -14.75 -12.44
C THR A 459 -28.45 -13.56 -12.84
N VAL A 460 -28.28 -12.42 -12.18
CA VAL A 460 -29.14 -11.24 -12.38
C VAL A 460 -28.37 -9.93 -12.54
N ARG A 461 -29.02 -8.98 -13.22
CA ARG A 461 -28.68 -7.56 -13.12
C ARG A 461 -29.36 -7.00 -11.87
N ILE A 462 -28.63 -6.23 -11.06
CA ILE A 462 -29.11 -5.79 -9.75
C ILE A 462 -30.40 -4.97 -9.87
N SER A 463 -30.46 -4.04 -10.83
CA SER A 463 -31.67 -3.26 -11.07
C SER A 463 -32.88 -4.13 -11.46
N ASP A 464 -32.68 -5.20 -12.23
CA ASP A 464 -33.80 -6.10 -12.60
C ASP A 464 -34.31 -6.85 -11.37
N PHE A 465 -33.39 -7.33 -10.52
CA PHE A 465 -33.73 -8.01 -9.27
C PHE A 465 -34.49 -7.07 -8.32
N LEU A 466 -33.96 -5.88 -8.04
CA LEU A 466 -34.57 -4.91 -7.12
C LEU A 466 -35.94 -4.40 -7.59
N ASN A 467 -36.16 -4.31 -8.92
CA ASN A 467 -37.47 -3.95 -9.47
C ASN A 467 -38.50 -5.08 -9.32
N LYS A 468 -38.07 -6.33 -9.48
CA LYS A 468 -38.93 -7.51 -9.31
C LYS A 468 -39.20 -7.80 -7.83
N PHE A 469 -38.23 -7.54 -6.97
CA PHE A 469 -38.21 -7.90 -5.56
C PHE A 469 -37.67 -6.74 -4.71
N PRO A 470 -38.45 -5.66 -4.52
CA PRO A 470 -38.01 -4.52 -3.73
C PRO A 470 -37.76 -4.93 -2.26
N PRO A 471 -36.69 -4.40 -1.61
CA PRO A 471 -36.39 -4.70 -0.22
C PRO A 471 -37.51 -4.26 0.72
N LYS A 472 -37.70 -5.01 1.80
CA LYS A 472 -38.67 -4.72 2.87
C LYS A 472 -37.99 -4.26 4.16
N ASP A 473 -36.80 -4.79 4.44
CA ASP A 473 -36.06 -4.51 5.65
C ASP A 473 -35.34 -3.17 5.57
N LYS A 474 -35.35 -2.42 6.69
CA LYS A 474 -34.69 -1.12 6.81
C LYS A 474 -33.46 -1.24 7.71
N ILE A 475 -32.38 -0.57 7.32
CA ILE A 475 -31.26 -0.24 8.20
C ILE A 475 -31.54 1.13 8.81
N ASN A 476 -31.59 1.21 10.14
CA ASN A 476 -31.95 2.44 10.85
C ASN A 476 -30.83 3.50 10.80
N ARG A 477 -29.58 3.05 10.95
CA ARG A 477 -28.38 3.87 10.78
C ARG A 477 -27.36 3.04 10.04
N LEU A 478 -26.98 3.49 8.86
CA LEU A 478 -25.89 2.90 8.09
C LEU A 478 -24.57 3.28 8.75
N HIS A 479 -23.81 2.27 9.19
CA HIS A 479 -22.48 2.47 9.77
C HIS A 479 -21.53 3.09 8.74
N ALA A 480 -20.68 4.00 9.20
CA ALA A 480 -19.63 4.57 8.36
C ALA A 480 -18.48 3.58 8.24
N GLY A 481 -18.19 3.08 7.03
CA GLY A 481 -17.09 2.14 6.81
C GLY A 481 -16.91 1.76 5.35
N SER A 482 -15.85 1.02 5.06
CA SER A 482 -15.49 0.50 3.73
C SER A 482 -15.59 -1.03 3.67
N TRP A 483 -15.23 -1.61 2.52
CA TRP A 483 -15.09 -3.07 2.39
C TRP A 483 -13.86 -3.68 3.08
N ILE A 484 -13.01 -2.85 3.70
CA ILE A 484 -11.87 -3.28 4.51
C ILE A 484 -12.24 -3.11 5.98
N ASP A 485 -12.58 -4.23 6.61
CA ASP A 485 -12.94 -4.40 8.02
C ASP A 485 -14.10 -3.51 8.49
N GLY A 486 -14.89 -2.96 7.56
CA GLY A 486 -15.91 -1.96 7.87
C GLY A 486 -15.31 -0.69 8.49
N THR A 487 -14.08 -0.29 8.13
CA THR A 487 -13.41 0.91 8.65
C THR A 487 -12.89 1.82 7.53
N PHE A 488 -12.17 2.89 7.90
CA PHE A 488 -11.46 3.76 6.96
C PHE A 488 -9.95 3.83 7.23
N LEU A 489 -9.38 2.88 7.99
CA LEU A 489 -8.00 2.96 8.48
C LEU A 489 -6.93 2.97 7.38
N THR A 490 -7.29 2.55 6.16
CA THR A 490 -6.43 2.57 4.97
C THR A 490 -6.36 3.94 4.26
N TRP A 491 -7.18 4.93 4.67
CA TRP A 491 -7.16 6.27 4.05
C TRP A 491 -7.08 7.42 5.05
N ILE A 492 -7.05 7.12 6.35
CA ILE A 492 -6.98 8.10 7.44
C ILE A 492 -6.63 7.39 8.76
N GLY A 493 -5.82 8.06 9.58
CA GLY A 493 -5.43 7.55 10.90
C GLY A 493 -3.94 7.75 11.16
N GLU A 494 -3.13 7.41 10.17
CA GLU A 494 -1.69 7.45 10.21
C GLU A 494 -1.13 8.85 9.90
N ASN A 495 0.17 9.05 10.16
CA ASN A 495 0.78 10.37 10.02
C ASN A 495 0.87 10.81 8.55
N GLU A 496 1.20 9.90 7.64
CA GLU A 496 1.32 10.19 6.20
C GLU A 496 -0.06 10.53 5.60
N GLU A 497 -1.07 9.71 5.85
CA GLU A 497 -2.44 9.94 5.38
C GLU A 497 -3.01 11.27 5.91
N ASN A 498 -2.88 11.51 7.22
CA ASN A 498 -3.33 12.75 7.84
C ASN A 498 -2.61 13.96 7.25
N LYS A 499 -1.30 13.84 6.96
CA LYS A 499 -0.53 14.90 6.33
C LYS A 499 -1.02 15.20 4.91
N ALA A 500 -1.37 14.18 4.13
CA ALA A 500 -1.96 14.35 2.81
C ALA A 500 -3.30 15.11 2.88
N TRP A 501 -4.18 14.76 3.84
CA TRP A 501 -5.44 15.47 4.07
C TRP A 501 -5.22 16.95 4.44
N GLU A 502 -4.23 17.26 5.28
CA GLU A 502 -3.88 18.64 5.62
C GLU A 502 -3.42 19.46 4.40
N LEU A 503 -2.59 18.86 3.55
CA LEU A 503 -2.10 19.52 2.32
C LEU A 503 -3.24 19.73 1.31
N LEU A 504 -4.16 18.77 1.20
CA LEU A 504 -5.35 18.87 0.37
C LEU A 504 -6.28 20.02 0.85
N ASP A 505 -6.62 20.06 2.14
CA ASP A 505 -7.50 21.11 2.72
C ASP A 505 -6.89 22.52 2.57
N LYS A 506 -5.59 22.66 2.84
CA LYS A 506 -4.87 23.93 2.67
C LYS A 506 -4.91 24.41 1.21
N THR A 507 -4.75 23.48 0.26
CA THR A 507 -4.80 23.77 -1.18
C THR A 507 -6.21 24.16 -1.61
N ARG A 508 -7.22 23.38 -1.20
CA ARG A 508 -8.63 23.65 -1.47
C ARG A 508 -9.07 25.01 -0.94
N THR A 509 -8.70 25.35 0.30
CA THR A 509 -9.01 26.65 0.91
C THR A 509 -8.48 27.81 0.06
N ASN A 510 -7.27 27.68 -0.48
CA ASN A 510 -6.69 28.68 -1.36
C ASN A 510 -7.41 28.79 -2.72
N LEU A 511 -7.83 27.65 -3.28
CA LEU A 511 -8.61 27.59 -4.50
C LEU A 511 -10.01 28.21 -4.32
N ILE A 512 -10.67 27.95 -3.19
CA ILE A 512 -11.97 28.56 -2.83
C ILE A 512 -11.86 30.06 -2.74
N TYR A 513 -10.83 30.58 -2.06
CA TYR A 513 -10.61 32.02 -1.96
C TYR A 513 -10.56 32.68 -3.35
N GLU A 514 -9.78 32.11 -4.28
CA GLU A 514 -9.69 32.64 -5.64
C GLU A 514 -10.98 32.43 -6.45
N THR A 515 -11.68 31.32 -6.23
CA THR A 515 -12.99 31.04 -6.86
C THR A 515 -14.04 32.08 -6.47
N VAL A 516 -14.16 32.38 -5.18
CA VAL A 516 -15.09 33.37 -4.64
C VAL A 516 -14.71 34.78 -5.08
N LYS A 517 -13.41 35.12 -5.04
CA LYS A 517 -12.90 36.41 -5.53
C LYS A 517 -13.22 36.66 -6.99
N GLN A 518 -13.22 35.61 -7.82
CA GLN A 518 -13.63 35.68 -9.23
C GLN A 518 -15.15 35.55 -9.44
N LYS A 519 -15.95 35.47 -8.36
CA LYS A 519 -17.41 35.30 -8.37
C LYS A 519 -17.85 34.07 -9.16
N LYS A 520 -17.11 32.97 -9.02
CA LYS A 520 -17.38 31.67 -9.63
C LYS A 520 -17.99 30.71 -8.61
N THR A 521 -18.61 29.65 -9.12
CA THR A 521 -19.21 28.58 -8.30
C THR A 521 -18.11 27.74 -7.67
N ILE A 522 -18.20 27.55 -6.36
CA ILE A 522 -17.40 26.56 -5.61
C ILE A 522 -17.88 25.17 -6.03
N SER A 523 -16.95 24.24 -6.18
CA SER A 523 -17.23 22.86 -6.57
C SER A 523 -18.03 22.76 -7.87
N PRO A 524 -17.54 23.37 -8.96
CA PRO A 524 -18.23 23.33 -10.24
C PRO A 524 -18.32 21.90 -10.78
N ILE A 525 -19.43 21.59 -11.46
CA ILE A 525 -19.55 20.36 -12.25
C ILE A 525 -18.79 20.57 -13.56
N LEU A 526 -17.72 19.81 -13.76
CA LEU A 526 -16.81 19.99 -14.89
C LEU A 526 -17.06 18.98 -16.01
N ASN A 527 -16.61 19.32 -17.22
CA ASN A 527 -16.49 18.38 -18.32
C ASN A 527 -15.00 18.24 -18.69
N PRO A 528 -14.38 17.07 -18.46
CA PRO A 528 -12.96 16.85 -18.75
C PRO A 528 -12.57 17.08 -20.22
N ASP A 529 -13.52 16.94 -21.15
CA ASP A 529 -13.29 17.14 -22.58
C ASP A 529 -13.30 18.64 -22.98
N ASN A 530 -13.66 19.55 -22.07
CA ASN A 530 -13.87 20.98 -22.38
C ASN A 530 -13.63 21.91 -21.19
N LEU A 531 -12.45 21.86 -20.58
CA LEU A 531 -12.03 22.81 -19.55
C LEU A 531 -11.55 24.11 -20.22
N LYS A 532 -12.18 25.25 -19.92
CA LYS A 532 -12.00 26.52 -20.66
C LYS A 532 -11.13 27.54 -19.94
N SER A 533 -11.02 27.45 -18.62
CA SER A 533 -10.27 28.41 -17.79
C SER A 533 -9.27 27.71 -16.87
N ASP A 534 -8.23 28.44 -16.45
CA ASP A 534 -7.27 27.92 -15.48
C ASP A 534 -7.92 27.59 -14.13
N LEU A 535 -9.00 28.29 -13.77
CA LEU A 535 -9.78 27.98 -12.57
C LEU A 535 -10.53 26.65 -12.70
N GLU A 536 -11.13 26.35 -13.86
CA GLU A 536 -11.77 25.04 -14.09
C GLU A 536 -10.75 23.91 -14.12
N LYS A 537 -9.56 24.14 -14.69
CA LYS A 537 -8.44 23.20 -14.61
C LYS A 537 -8.04 22.97 -13.15
N ALA A 538 -7.90 24.03 -12.35
CA ALA A 538 -7.54 23.91 -10.94
C ALA A 538 -8.56 23.11 -10.12
N TRP A 539 -9.86 23.28 -10.37
CA TRP A 539 -10.89 22.44 -9.75
C TRP A 539 -10.82 20.98 -10.22
N PHE A 540 -10.49 20.73 -11.48
CA PHE A 540 -10.29 19.37 -12.00
C PHE A 540 -9.09 18.67 -11.33
N GLU A 541 -7.98 19.40 -11.15
CA GLU A 541 -6.80 18.94 -10.41
C GLU A 541 -7.13 18.65 -8.94
N LEU A 542 -7.98 19.48 -8.30
CA LEU A 542 -8.42 19.23 -6.93
C LEU A 542 -9.19 17.91 -6.83
N TYR A 543 -10.19 17.71 -7.70
CA TYR A 543 -10.96 16.47 -7.69
C TYR A 543 -10.10 15.24 -7.99
N ALA A 544 -9.07 15.38 -8.83
CA ALA A 544 -8.07 14.34 -9.05
C ALA A 544 -7.31 14.02 -7.75
N ALA A 545 -6.85 15.04 -7.02
CA ALA A 545 -6.17 14.88 -5.73
C ALA A 545 -7.05 14.34 -4.59
N GLU A 546 -8.38 14.37 -4.72
CA GLU A 546 -9.33 13.77 -3.77
C GLU A 546 -9.47 12.24 -3.92
N GLY A 547 -8.91 11.64 -4.98
CA GLY A 547 -9.02 10.20 -5.23
C GLY A 547 -8.44 9.33 -4.11
N SER A 548 -9.08 8.20 -3.82
CA SER A 548 -8.66 7.32 -2.72
C SER A 548 -7.30 6.67 -2.95
N ASP A 549 -6.90 6.48 -4.21
CA ASP A 549 -5.66 5.81 -4.58
C ASP A 549 -4.41 6.46 -3.98
N TRP A 550 -4.41 7.79 -3.78
CA TRP A 550 -3.27 8.47 -3.15
C TRP A 550 -3.13 8.08 -1.69
N PHE A 551 -4.26 8.04 -0.98
CA PHE A 551 -4.32 7.79 0.45
C PHE A 551 -4.09 6.32 0.78
N TRP A 552 -4.47 5.41 -0.13
CA TRP A 552 -4.20 3.99 0.01
C TRP A 552 -2.71 3.67 0.20
N TRP A 553 -1.80 4.42 -0.47
CA TRP A 553 -0.36 4.14 -0.40
C TRP A 553 0.38 4.95 0.67
N TYR A 554 -0.33 5.75 1.47
CA TYR A 554 0.26 6.46 2.59
C TYR A 554 0.09 5.64 3.86
N GLY A 555 1.13 5.56 4.67
CA GLY A 555 1.11 4.78 5.91
C GLY A 555 1.95 3.51 5.82
N ASP A 556 2.00 2.80 6.94
CA ASP A 556 2.86 1.63 7.14
C ASP A 556 2.16 0.31 6.73
N ASP A 557 0.85 0.35 6.42
CA ASP A 557 0.00 -0.82 6.16
C ASP A 557 -0.04 -1.27 4.69
N GLN A 558 0.33 -0.40 3.74
CA GLN A 558 0.34 -0.69 2.29
C GLN A 558 1.70 -0.38 1.65
N ASP A 559 2.02 -1.06 0.55
CA ASP A 559 3.23 -0.82 -0.28
C ASP A 559 2.88 -1.04 -1.75
N SER A 560 3.01 0.00 -2.58
CA SER A 560 2.80 -0.07 -4.03
C SER A 560 4.01 -0.57 -4.80
N THR A 561 5.14 -0.80 -4.12
CA THR A 561 6.51 -0.94 -4.63
C THR A 561 7.05 0.30 -5.35
N ASN A 562 6.30 1.42 -5.31
CA ASN A 562 6.62 2.68 -5.97
C ASN A 562 5.92 3.89 -5.31
N ASP A 563 5.80 3.92 -3.98
CA ASP A 563 4.99 4.92 -3.26
C ASP A 563 5.45 6.36 -3.54
N ILE A 564 6.75 6.54 -3.76
CA ILE A 564 7.37 7.82 -4.15
C ILE A 564 6.71 8.39 -5.42
N ALA A 565 6.38 7.55 -6.41
CA ALA A 565 5.76 8.03 -7.64
C ALA A 565 4.30 8.46 -7.44
N PHE A 566 3.56 7.76 -6.56
CA PHE A 566 2.20 8.14 -6.19
C PHE A 566 2.18 9.44 -5.37
N ASP A 567 3.06 9.55 -4.37
CA ASP A 567 3.27 10.76 -3.57
C ASP A 567 3.64 11.97 -4.46
N GLU A 568 4.59 11.79 -5.38
CA GLU A 568 4.98 12.84 -6.31
C GLU A 568 3.82 13.28 -7.19
N LEU A 569 3.01 12.35 -7.71
CA LEU A 569 1.88 12.68 -8.57
C LEU A 569 0.76 13.39 -7.79
N PHE A 570 0.42 12.91 -6.58
CA PHE A 570 -0.51 13.60 -5.68
C PHE A 570 -0.06 15.04 -5.40
N ARG A 571 1.19 15.24 -4.98
CA ARG A 571 1.75 16.57 -4.71
C ARG A 571 1.82 17.43 -5.97
N LYS A 572 2.08 16.84 -7.14
CA LYS A 572 2.05 17.55 -8.44
C LYS A 572 0.67 18.11 -8.75
N HIS A 573 -0.41 17.37 -8.51
CA HIS A 573 -1.78 17.90 -8.65
C HIS A 573 -1.97 19.16 -7.78
N LEU A 574 -1.58 19.09 -6.50
CA LEU A 574 -1.68 20.22 -5.57
C LEU A 574 -0.81 21.42 -6.02
N ILE A 575 0.45 21.16 -6.43
CA ILE A 575 1.35 22.19 -6.97
C ILE A 575 0.76 22.84 -8.22
N ASN A 576 0.14 22.05 -9.11
CA ASN A 576 -0.45 22.57 -10.35
C ASN A 576 -1.64 23.51 -10.06
N ILE A 577 -2.44 23.23 -9.03
CA ILE A 577 -3.50 24.12 -8.56
C ILE A 577 -2.92 25.51 -8.23
N TYR A 578 -1.84 25.57 -7.43
CA TYR A 578 -1.18 26.83 -7.08
C TYR A 578 -0.65 27.58 -8.30
N LYS A 579 -0.06 26.87 -9.27
CA LYS A 579 0.40 27.45 -10.55
C LYS A 579 -0.77 28.06 -11.34
N LEU A 580 -1.88 27.32 -11.47
CA LEU A 580 -3.07 27.72 -12.22
C LEU A 580 -3.77 28.94 -11.60
N ILE A 581 -3.86 29.01 -10.27
CA ILE A 581 -4.43 30.16 -9.55
C ILE A 581 -3.41 31.29 -9.31
N LYS A 582 -2.17 31.12 -9.78
CA LYS A 582 -1.07 32.10 -9.71
C LYS A 582 -0.75 32.55 -8.27
N LYS A 583 -0.69 31.58 -7.35
CA LYS A 583 -0.23 31.78 -5.96
C LYS A 583 1.14 31.13 -5.75
N GLU A 584 1.83 31.61 -4.72
CA GLU A 584 3.06 30.97 -4.26
C GLU A 584 2.77 29.55 -3.78
N ILE A 585 3.64 28.62 -4.14
CA ILE A 585 3.50 27.20 -3.82
C ILE A 585 4.04 26.98 -2.39
N PRO A 586 3.24 26.45 -1.46
CA PRO A 586 3.70 26.12 -0.13
C PRO A 586 4.96 25.23 -0.15
N PRO A 587 6.02 25.56 0.61
CA PRO A 587 7.25 24.78 0.64
C PRO A 587 7.03 23.29 0.96
N ASP A 588 6.10 22.98 1.85
CA ASP A 588 5.76 21.61 2.26
C ASP A 588 5.35 20.69 1.09
N LEU A 589 4.83 21.22 -0.02
CA LEU A 589 4.45 20.41 -1.19
C LEU A 589 5.64 19.88 -1.98
N TYR A 590 6.84 20.44 -1.77
CA TYR A 590 8.07 19.95 -2.36
C TYR A 590 8.73 18.85 -1.52
N LEU A 591 8.18 18.56 -0.34
CA LEU A 591 8.64 17.48 0.52
C LEU A 591 7.76 16.25 0.30
N PRO A 592 8.37 15.07 0.13
CA PRO A 592 7.63 13.82 0.11
C PRO A 592 6.85 13.61 1.41
N ILE A 593 5.63 13.09 1.27
CA ILE A 593 4.82 12.66 2.40
C ILE A 593 5.30 11.27 2.84
N VAL A 594 5.53 10.38 1.87
CA VAL A 594 6.09 9.05 2.08
C VAL A 594 7.55 9.11 2.50
N LYS A 595 7.95 8.14 3.33
CA LYS A 595 9.36 7.87 3.60
C LYS A 595 10.07 7.39 2.31
N ILE A 596 11.08 8.14 1.84
CA ILE A 596 11.84 7.85 0.60
C ILE A 596 12.80 6.64 0.73
N GLY A 597 12.73 5.91 1.85
CA GLY A 597 13.67 4.85 2.22
C GLY A 597 14.82 5.35 3.09
N GLU A 598 15.74 4.44 3.42
CA GLU A 598 16.89 4.68 4.30
C GLU A 598 18.17 4.14 3.65
N GLU A 599 19.26 4.94 3.65
CA GLU A 599 20.56 4.41 3.21
C GLU A 599 21.04 3.34 4.19
N LYS A 600 21.42 2.17 3.66
CA LYS A 600 22.02 1.12 4.49
C LYS A 600 23.53 1.35 4.66
N PRO A 601 24.05 1.30 5.89
CA PRO A 601 25.48 1.41 6.09
C PRO A 601 26.22 0.16 5.58
N ILE A 602 27.50 0.30 5.24
CA ILE A 602 28.38 -0.84 4.94
C ILE A 602 28.77 -1.61 6.21
N GLN A 603 28.66 -0.96 7.36
CA GLN A 603 28.78 -1.54 8.69
C GLN A 603 27.71 -0.89 9.55
N SER A 604 26.78 -1.65 10.11
CA SER A 604 25.80 -1.13 11.07
C SER A 604 26.48 -0.69 12.36
N LEU A 605 25.84 0.22 13.11
CA LEU A 605 26.32 0.63 14.44
C LEU A 605 26.41 -0.60 15.36
N GLN A 606 27.60 -0.89 15.88
CA GLN A 606 27.85 -2.13 16.62
C GLN A 606 27.47 -1.99 18.11
N ARG A 607 27.74 -0.84 18.70
CA ARG A 607 27.38 -0.49 20.08
C ARG A 607 27.42 1.02 20.29
N LYS A 608 26.85 1.49 21.40
CA LYS A 608 26.98 2.88 21.87
C LYS A 608 28.40 3.16 22.37
N PHE A 609 28.94 4.34 22.06
CA PHE A 609 30.28 4.76 22.47
C PHE A 609 30.44 6.29 22.46
N THR A 610 31.45 6.79 23.18
CA THR A 610 31.77 8.21 23.31
C THR A 610 33.21 8.48 22.83
N PRO A 611 33.41 9.00 21.60
CA PRO A 611 34.74 9.38 21.09
C PRO A 611 35.23 10.70 21.71
N LYS A 612 36.54 10.99 21.60
CA LYS A 612 37.08 12.28 22.03
C LYS A 612 37.07 13.26 20.87
N ILE A 613 36.35 14.36 21.04
CA ILE A 613 36.26 15.43 20.03
C ILE A 613 37.39 16.44 20.29
N ASP A 614 38.59 16.15 19.81
CA ASP A 614 39.81 16.95 20.04
C ASP A 614 40.68 17.20 18.79
N GLY A 615 40.31 16.65 17.64
CA GLY A 615 41.02 16.75 16.37
C GLY A 615 42.18 15.77 16.18
N LYS A 616 42.43 14.85 17.13
CA LYS A 616 43.45 13.79 17.04
C LYS A 616 42.78 12.45 16.79
N ILE A 617 42.62 12.13 15.52
CA ILE A 617 41.64 11.12 15.08
C ILE A 617 42.34 9.85 14.61
N GLU A 618 42.05 8.73 15.28
CA GLU A 618 42.46 7.39 14.89
C GLU A 618 41.22 6.49 14.76
N PRO A 619 40.61 6.36 13.57
CA PRO A 619 39.29 5.72 13.42
C PRO A 619 39.25 4.25 13.85
N GLN A 620 40.38 3.53 13.73
CA GLN A 620 40.48 2.11 14.09
C GLN A 620 40.40 1.87 15.61
N ASP A 621 40.56 2.90 16.43
CA ASP A 621 40.47 2.81 17.89
C ASP A 621 39.14 3.39 18.38
N GLU A 622 38.96 4.71 18.26
CA GLU A 622 37.83 5.41 18.87
C GLU A 622 36.51 5.25 18.11
N TRP A 623 36.55 4.89 16.82
CA TRP A 623 35.36 4.86 15.93
C TRP A 623 35.04 3.48 15.35
N LYS A 624 35.71 2.42 15.81
CA LYS A 624 35.54 1.04 15.29
C LYS A 624 34.10 0.51 15.35
N ASP A 625 33.32 1.01 16.30
CA ASP A 625 31.95 0.56 16.56
C ASP A 625 30.89 1.37 15.80
N SER A 626 31.29 2.39 15.04
CA SER A 626 30.39 3.28 14.30
C SER A 626 29.64 2.60 13.17
N ALA A 627 28.49 3.18 12.79
CA ALA A 627 27.89 2.90 11.49
C ALA A 627 28.70 3.62 10.40
N ILE A 628 29.03 2.91 9.32
CA ILE A 628 29.88 3.45 8.25
C ILE A 628 29.10 3.53 6.95
N TYR A 629 29.16 4.68 6.29
CA TYR A 629 28.52 4.96 5.00
C TYR A 629 29.57 5.40 3.99
N ASN A 630 29.55 4.84 2.79
CA ASN A 630 30.38 5.32 1.69
C ASN A 630 29.74 6.54 1.04
N VAL A 631 30.54 7.58 0.76
CA VAL A 631 30.05 8.74 0.02
C VAL A 631 29.95 8.38 -1.46
N LYS A 632 28.77 8.61 -2.02
CA LYS A 632 28.43 8.30 -3.40
C LYS A 632 27.71 9.48 -4.05
N ILE A 633 27.79 9.58 -5.37
CA ILE A 633 27.05 10.53 -6.21
C ILE A 633 26.22 9.74 -7.21
N GLY A 634 24.94 10.08 -7.31
CA GLY A 634 23.99 9.36 -8.16
C GLY A 634 23.33 8.19 -7.42
N THR A 635 22.31 7.63 -8.04
CA THR A 635 21.60 6.45 -7.57
C THR A 635 21.69 5.35 -8.62
N GLY A 636 21.32 4.13 -8.25
CA GLY A 636 21.20 3.04 -9.22
C GLY A 636 22.55 2.60 -9.80
N THR A 637 22.53 2.16 -11.04
CA THR A 637 23.71 1.80 -11.83
C THR A 637 24.64 2.98 -12.15
N PHE A 638 24.20 4.21 -11.88
CA PHE A 638 24.96 5.45 -12.16
C PHE A 638 25.73 5.97 -10.95
N THR A 639 25.68 5.24 -9.85
CA THR A 639 26.40 5.53 -8.60
C THR A 639 27.91 5.61 -8.84
N LYS A 640 28.51 6.74 -8.45
CA LYS A 640 29.97 6.99 -8.48
C LYS A 640 30.47 7.29 -7.07
N PRO A 641 31.77 7.10 -6.77
CA PRO A 641 32.34 7.57 -5.51
C PRO A 641 32.22 9.09 -5.36
N GLY A 642 32.13 9.57 -4.11
CA GLY A 642 32.22 10.99 -3.77
C GLY A 642 33.47 11.66 -4.34
N LYS A 643 33.40 12.98 -4.53
CA LYS A 643 34.47 13.78 -5.13
C LYS A 643 35.51 14.22 -4.10
N PHE A 644 35.07 14.66 -2.92
CA PHE A 644 35.89 15.20 -1.83
C PHE A 644 35.82 14.36 -0.55
N LEU A 645 34.69 13.70 -0.30
CA LEU A 645 34.48 12.86 0.87
C LEU A 645 34.55 11.37 0.49
N GLU A 646 35.09 10.56 1.38
CA GLU A 646 35.23 9.11 1.20
C GLU A 646 34.18 8.35 2.02
N ARG A 647 34.08 8.63 3.33
CA ARG A 647 33.19 7.94 4.26
C ARG A 647 32.60 8.89 5.30
N LEU A 648 31.40 8.53 5.75
CA LEU A 648 30.77 9.06 6.95
C LEU A 648 30.71 7.94 7.99
N TYR A 649 31.20 8.23 9.20
CA TYR A 649 31.10 7.39 10.38
C TYR A 649 30.10 8.06 11.34
N LEU A 650 29.11 7.30 11.77
CA LEU A 650 28.04 7.75 12.67
C LEU A 650 28.11 6.92 13.95
N GLY A 651 28.21 7.61 15.09
CA GLY A 651 28.19 7.01 16.42
C GLY A 651 27.19 7.71 17.30
N LEU A 652 26.80 7.10 18.42
CA LEU A 652 25.99 7.75 19.43
C LEU A 652 26.23 7.13 20.81
N ASP A 653 25.94 7.91 21.83
CA ASP A 653 25.65 7.43 23.17
C ASP A 653 24.24 7.86 23.60
N ASN A 654 23.91 7.78 24.89
CA ASN A 654 22.56 8.11 25.37
C ASN A 654 22.21 9.60 25.28
N ASP A 655 23.18 10.51 25.12
CA ASP A 655 23.00 11.95 25.20
C ASP A 655 23.50 12.69 23.94
N VAL A 656 24.42 12.11 23.19
CA VAL A 656 25.16 12.76 22.11
C VAL A 656 25.20 11.90 20.84
N LEU A 657 25.02 12.56 19.71
CA LEU A 657 25.20 12.01 18.37
C LEU A 657 26.55 12.46 17.81
N TYR A 658 27.35 11.52 17.32
CA TYR A 658 28.72 11.74 16.87
C TYR A 658 28.87 11.49 15.37
N PHE A 659 29.58 12.40 14.70
CA PHE A 659 29.92 12.28 13.29
C PHE A 659 31.43 12.36 13.11
N LEU A 660 31.96 11.47 12.29
CA LEU A 660 33.31 11.55 11.76
C LEU A 660 33.24 11.48 10.23
N ILE A 661 33.76 12.50 9.56
CA ILE A 661 33.72 12.66 8.11
C ILE A 661 35.13 12.52 7.57
N GLU A 662 35.34 11.53 6.69
CA GLU A 662 36.62 11.25 6.04
C GLU A 662 36.72 11.94 4.69
N SER A 663 37.78 12.73 4.49
CA SER A 663 38.09 13.39 3.23
C SER A 663 39.07 12.58 2.38
N LYS A 664 38.91 12.66 1.06
CA LYS A 664 39.89 12.21 0.05
C LYS A 664 41.05 13.19 -0.11
N GLU A 665 40.79 14.46 0.21
CA GLU A 665 41.73 15.56 0.09
C GLU A 665 42.36 15.86 1.45
N ASN A 666 43.54 16.49 1.45
CA ASN A 666 44.08 17.04 2.68
C ASN A 666 43.30 18.32 3.06
N LEU A 667 42.52 18.25 4.13
CA LEU A 667 41.63 19.33 4.58
C LEU A 667 42.38 20.63 4.88
N LYS A 668 43.67 20.57 5.25
CA LYS A 668 44.52 21.75 5.44
C LYS A 668 44.58 22.64 4.19
N ASN A 669 44.47 22.04 3.00
CA ASN A 669 44.47 22.76 1.73
C ASN A 669 43.15 23.49 1.45
N LEU A 670 42.09 23.18 2.20
CA LEU A 670 40.75 23.74 2.04
C LEU A 670 40.44 24.82 3.09
N LEU A 671 41.25 24.92 4.15
CA LEU A 671 41.12 25.97 5.18
C LEU A 671 41.33 27.37 4.58
N GLY A 672 40.55 28.34 5.07
CA GLY A 672 40.54 29.72 4.58
C GLY A 672 39.92 29.91 3.19
N LYS A 673 39.41 28.84 2.56
CA LYS A 673 38.70 28.88 1.27
C LYS A 673 37.18 28.77 1.50
N PRO A 674 36.33 29.17 0.53
CA PRO A 674 34.88 29.20 0.69
C PRO A 674 34.24 27.80 0.57
N TYR A 675 34.70 26.85 1.38
CA TYR A 675 34.14 25.52 1.53
C TYR A 675 33.43 25.40 2.88
N TYR A 676 32.42 24.54 2.94
CA TYR A 676 31.70 24.25 4.17
C TYR A 676 31.37 22.77 4.28
N LEU A 677 31.18 22.33 5.53
CA LEU A 677 30.53 21.06 5.87
C LEU A 677 29.24 21.38 6.65
N GLY A 678 28.11 20.95 6.11
CA GLY A 678 26.78 21.10 6.71
C GLY A 678 26.23 19.75 7.13
N ILE A 679 25.72 19.61 8.36
CA ILE A 679 24.98 18.42 8.81
C ILE A 679 23.54 18.86 9.07
N TYR A 680 22.59 18.25 8.37
CA TYR A 680 21.18 18.62 8.37
C TYR A 680 20.35 17.59 9.11
N PHE A 681 19.35 18.07 9.85
CA PHE A 681 18.49 17.24 10.70
C PHE A 681 17.01 17.57 10.49
N SER A 682 16.16 16.55 10.39
CA SER A 682 14.73 16.71 10.64
C SER A 682 14.48 16.99 12.14
N ASN A 683 13.30 17.49 12.48
CA ASN A 683 12.90 17.63 13.88
C ASN A 683 11.37 17.57 14.03
N PRO A 684 10.83 16.67 14.87
CA PRO A 684 9.38 16.49 14.99
C PRO A 684 8.67 17.66 15.69
N TYR A 685 9.40 18.56 16.37
CA TYR A 685 8.82 19.66 17.15
C TYR A 685 8.95 21.03 16.49
N ILE A 686 9.68 21.14 15.38
CA ILE A 686 9.88 22.42 14.68
C ILE A 686 8.83 22.57 13.57
N LYS A 687 8.04 23.64 13.65
CA LYS A 687 7.04 23.99 12.63
C LYS A 687 7.65 24.66 11.40
N GLU A 688 8.62 25.55 11.62
CA GLU A 688 9.29 26.30 10.55
C GLU A 688 10.47 25.50 9.99
N ILE A 689 10.28 24.88 8.84
CA ILE A 689 11.26 24.00 8.19
C ILE A 689 11.80 24.60 6.91
N ASN A 690 13.04 24.25 6.56
CA ASN A 690 13.61 24.54 5.25
C ASN A 690 13.47 23.32 4.34
N VAL A 691 13.14 23.55 3.07
CA VAL A 691 13.01 22.48 2.06
C VAL A 691 14.37 22.12 1.47
N TYR A 692 15.22 23.13 1.30
CA TYR A 692 16.50 22.98 0.64
C TYR A 692 17.63 23.23 1.63
N PRO A 693 18.71 22.44 1.59
CA PRO A 693 19.93 22.76 2.30
C PRO A 693 20.60 24.00 1.68
N ARG A 694 21.64 24.53 2.33
CA ARG A 694 22.33 25.74 1.83
C ARG A 694 22.87 25.53 0.42
N ASN A 695 22.74 26.58 -0.39
CA ASN A 695 23.26 26.65 -1.75
C ASN A 695 22.74 25.53 -2.69
N SER A 696 21.60 24.92 -2.35
CA SER A 696 20.94 23.85 -3.13
C SER A 696 19.55 24.27 -3.58
N ASP A 697 19.12 23.70 -4.70
CA ASP A 697 17.74 23.72 -5.22
C ASP A 697 17.09 22.33 -5.19
N LYS A 698 17.75 21.35 -4.56
CA LYS A 698 17.25 19.98 -4.38
C LYS A 698 16.99 19.66 -2.92
N SER A 699 15.82 19.10 -2.64
CA SER A 699 15.43 18.67 -1.29
C SER A 699 16.22 17.43 -0.86
N LEU A 700 16.43 17.28 0.44
CA LEU A 700 17.01 16.07 1.06
C LEU A 700 15.97 14.98 1.34
N GLY A 701 14.69 15.25 1.02
CA GLY A 701 13.61 14.30 1.22
C GLY A 701 12.87 14.43 2.56
N TYR A 702 13.19 15.43 3.37
CA TYR A 702 12.49 15.76 4.60
C TYR A 702 12.59 17.26 4.90
N GLY A 703 11.72 17.73 5.80
CA GLY A 703 11.77 19.08 6.32
C GLY A 703 12.96 19.30 7.24
N ILE A 704 13.86 20.23 6.89
CA ILE A 704 15.07 20.50 7.65
C ILE A 704 14.75 21.45 8.81
N GLY A 705 14.91 20.99 10.05
CA GLY A 705 14.68 21.77 11.27
C GLY A 705 15.97 22.38 11.84
N TYR A 706 17.10 21.67 11.72
CA TYR A 706 18.40 22.12 12.23
C TYR A 706 19.54 21.87 11.24
N GLU A 707 20.58 22.68 11.37
CA GLU A 707 21.85 22.55 10.64
C GLU A 707 23.02 22.76 11.60
N ILE A 708 24.03 21.91 11.50
CA ILE A 708 25.37 22.19 12.01
C ILE A 708 26.23 22.66 10.84
N LEU A 709 26.78 23.86 10.92
CA LEU A 709 27.61 24.46 9.88
C LEU A 709 29.06 24.61 10.36
N ILE A 710 29.97 23.96 9.67
CA ILE A 710 31.43 24.16 9.78
C ILE A 710 31.88 24.92 8.54
N ASP A 711 32.16 26.21 8.71
CA ASP A 711 32.67 27.09 7.65
C ASP A 711 34.21 27.03 7.61
N LEU A 712 34.76 26.33 6.62
CA LEU A 712 36.21 26.17 6.48
C LEU A 712 36.91 27.48 6.13
N SER A 713 36.19 28.51 5.67
CA SER A 713 36.76 29.83 5.42
C SER A 713 37.16 30.56 6.70
N GLN A 714 36.57 30.18 7.84
CA GLN A 714 36.84 30.78 9.15
C GLN A 714 37.91 30.03 9.95
N ILE A 715 38.31 28.84 9.51
CA ILE A 715 39.29 28.00 10.19
C ILE A 715 40.68 28.26 9.59
N LYS A 716 41.68 28.47 10.45
CA LYS A 716 43.06 28.79 10.06
C LYS A 716 44.03 27.62 10.17
N ASP A 717 43.83 26.79 11.20
CA ASP A 717 44.73 25.70 11.56
C ASP A 717 43.93 24.44 11.93
N LEU A 718 44.62 23.30 11.98
CA LEU A 718 44.07 22.02 12.42
C LEU A 718 43.95 21.96 13.95
N GLY A 719 43.07 21.08 14.45
CA GLY A 719 42.82 20.88 15.87
C GLY A 719 41.36 21.14 16.24
N GLU A 720 41.12 21.70 17.42
CA GLU A 720 39.77 22.02 17.89
C GLU A 720 39.17 23.19 17.10
N ILE A 721 37.89 23.06 16.74
CA ILE A 721 37.11 24.06 16.00
C ILE A 721 35.74 24.27 16.64
N GLU A 722 35.06 25.34 16.24
CA GLU A 722 33.66 25.58 16.58
C GLU A 722 32.78 25.48 15.33
N ALA A 723 31.67 24.78 15.46
CA ALA A 723 30.61 24.70 14.46
C ALA A 723 29.38 25.51 14.94
N SER A 724 28.66 26.13 14.01
CA SER A 724 27.41 26.83 14.31
C SER A 724 26.24 25.85 14.30
N LEU A 725 25.48 25.75 15.39
CA LEU A 725 24.15 25.13 15.38
C LEU A 725 23.11 26.19 14.99
N ASN A 726 22.46 25.95 13.87
CA ASN A 726 21.44 26.81 13.28
C ASN A 726 20.07 26.12 13.34
N GLN A 727 19.03 26.87 13.71
CA GLN A 727 17.64 26.46 13.60
C GLN A 727 17.03 27.06 12.32
N ALA A 728 16.21 26.29 11.60
CA ALA A 728 15.46 26.77 10.46
C ALA A 728 14.37 27.78 10.89
N LEU A 729 14.14 28.79 10.05
CA LEU A 729 13.08 29.79 10.20
C LEU A 729 12.06 29.75 9.03
N GLY A 730 12.13 28.74 8.18
CA GLY A 730 11.37 28.68 6.94
C GLY A 730 12.02 29.49 5.81
N ASN A 731 11.57 29.27 4.58
CA ASN A 731 12.03 29.99 3.38
C ASN A 731 13.58 30.00 3.21
N ASN A 732 14.23 28.90 3.59
CA ASN A 732 15.69 28.74 3.58
C ASN A 732 16.44 29.76 4.46
N GLN A 733 15.78 30.31 5.48
CA GLN A 733 16.40 31.19 6.47
C GLN A 733 16.87 30.39 7.68
N TRP A 734 17.94 30.88 8.31
CA TRP A 734 18.64 30.22 9.41
C TRP A 734 18.91 31.19 10.55
N LYS A 735 18.79 30.70 11.78
CA LYS A 735 19.18 31.42 13.00
C LYS A 735 20.20 30.62 13.77
N GLU A 736 21.40 31.16 13.98
CA GLU A 736 22.38 30.57 14.89
C GLU A 736 21.85 30.63 16.32
N ILE A 737 21.84 29.48 17.00
CA ILE A 737 21.34 29.34 18.37
C ILE A 737 22.44 28.96 19.37
N SER A 738 23.52 28.31 18.92
CA SER A 738 24.68 27.98 19.78
C SER A 738 25.90 27.60 18.94
N LYS A 739 27.06 27.47 19.60
CA LYS A 739 28.28 26.87 19.03
C LYS A 739 28.49 25.47 19.61
N ILE A 740 28.92 24.54 18.77
CA ILE A 740 29.24 23.15 19.13
C ILE A 740 30.73 22.93 18.89
N LYS A 741 31.41 22.28 19.84
CA LYS A 741 32.82 21.92 19.71
C LYS A 741 32.99 20.80 18.67
N GLY A 742 33.95 20.96 17.79
CA GLY A 742 34.38 19.95 16.82
C GLY A 742 35.90 19.82 16.78
N GLY A 743 36.39 18.90 15.95
CA GLY A 743 37.80 18.70 15.66
C GLY A 743 38.04 18.55 14.16
N ILE A 744 39.18 19.04 13.67
CA ILE A 744 39.62 18.87 12.29
C ILE A 744 41.08 18.44 12.23
N SER A 745 41.36 17.39 11.46
CA SER A 745 42.71 16.89 11.17
C SER A 745 42.99 17.01 9.66
N GLU A 746 44.14 16.52 9.20
CA GLU A 746 44.47 16.54 7.77
C GLU A 746 43.46 15.74 6.92
N LYS A 747 42.80 14.73 7.50
CA LYS A 747 41.95 13.80 6.76
C LYS A 747 40.50 13.77 7.27
N TYR A 748 40.25 14.20 8.50
CA TYR A 748 38.97 13.98 9.17
C TYR A 748 38.41 15.24 9.80
N VAL A 749 37.07 15.36 9.79
CA VAL A 749 36.31 16.28 10.64
C VAL A 749 35.48 15.45 11.60
N GLU A 750 35.52 15.78 12.89
CA GLU A 750 34.70 15.12 13.92
C GLU A 750 33.86 16.13 14.70
N ILE A 751 32.67 15.71 15.12
CA ILE A 751 31.78 16.55 15.93
C ILE A 751 30.83 15.70 16.78
N GLY A 752 30.58 16.16 18.00
CA GLY A 752 29.60 15.58 18.92
C GLY A 752 28.47 16.56 19.19
N ILE A 753 27.23 16.18 18.89
CA ILE A 753 26.05 17.03 18.93
C ILE A 753 25.10 16.50 20.00
N PRO A 754 24.94 17.20 21.13
CA PRO A 754 24.01 16.78 22.18
C PRO A 754 22.56 16.82 21.68
N PHE A 755 21.79 15.76 21.86
CA PHE A 755 20.37 15.71 21.42
C PHE A 755 19.54 16.88 22.01
N LYS A 756 19.81 17.24 23.27
CA LYS A 756 19.16 18.35 23.96
C LYS A 756 19.37 19.70 23.29
N SER A 757 20.49 19.90 22.57
CA SER A 757 20.76 21.15 21.85
C SER A 757 19.78 21.37 20.68
N MET A 758 19.25 20.28 20.11
CA MET A 758 18.22 20.28 19.07
C MET A 758 16.81 20.03 19.64
N LYS A 759 16.66 20.03 20.97
CA LYS A 759 15.39 19.74 21.68
C LYS A 759 14.81 18.36 21.36
N LEU A 760 15.65 17.41 20.98
CA LEU A 760 15.25 16.02 20.75
C LEU A 760 15.13 15.27 22.08
N GLN A 761 14.24 14.29 22.10
CA GLN A 761 13.87 13.47 23.25
C GLN A 761 14.01 11.98 22.89
N GLY A 762 14.08 11.12 23.91
CA GLY A 762 14.09 9.67 23.71
C GLY A 762 12.88 9.19 22.90
N ARG A 763 13.13 8.22 22.01
CA ARG A 763 12.19 7.66 21.02
C ARG A 763 11.91 8.54 19.79
N ASP A 764 12.41 9.77 19.73
CA ASP A 764 12.27 10.58 18.51
C ASP A 764 13.04 9.94 17.33
N GLN A 765 12.44 9.92 16.14
CA GLN A 765 13.14 9.58 14.90
C GLN A 765 13.65 10.84 14.19
N VAL A 766 14.88 10.77 13.69
CA VAL A 766 15.58 11.92 13.06
C VAL A 766 16.21 11.48 11.74
N ALA A 767 15.91 12.22 10.68
CA ALA A 767 16.48 12.07 9.34
C ALA A 767 17.71 12.98 9.20
N ILE A 768 18.78 12.46 8.60
CA ILE A 768 20.10 13.10 8.58
C ILE A 768 20.78 13.01 7.21
N ASN A 769 21.39 14.11 6.77
CA ASN A 769 22.41 14.11 5.72
C ASN A 769 23.56 15.06 6.06
N VAL A 770 24.72 14.77 5.51
CA VAL A 770 25.92 15.62 5.53
C VAL A 770 26.20 16.11 4.12
N ILE A 771 26.52 17.39 3.98
CA ILE A 771 26.88 18.03 2.71
C ILE A 771 28.25 18.66 2.85
N PHE A 772 29.13 18.36 1.89
CA PHE A 772 30.33 19.15 1.64
C PHE A 772 30.11 19.98 0.38
N GLY A 773 30.38 21.29 0.45
CA GLY A 773 30.12 22.17 -0.67
C GLY A 773 30.88 23.50 -0.62
N SER A 774 30.67 24.31 -1.66
CA SER A 774 31.17 25.69 -1.78
C SER A 774 30.02 26.64 -2.12
N ASP A 775 30.02 27.22 -3.31
CA ASP A 775 28.89 27.91 -3.93
C ASP A 775 27.71 26.99 -4.27
N LYS A 776 27.92 25.66 -4.22
CA LYS A 776 26.90 24.62 -4.35
C LYS A 776 27.32 23.35 -3.60
N PRO A 777 26.41 22.40 -3.31
CA PRO A 777 26.76 21.06 -2.86
C PRO A 777 27.69 20.36 -3.86
N GLU A 778 28.78 19.77 -3.35
CA GLU A 778 29.73 18.97 -4.15
C GLU A 778 29.57 17.48 -3.83
N ASP A 779 29.48 17.13 -2.54
CA ASP A 779 29.14 15.79 -2.05
C ASP A 779 27.99 15.84 -1.05
N ILE A 780 27.09 14.87 -1.11
CA ILE A 780 25.97 14.69 -0.18
C ILE A 780 26.00 13.24 0.29
N VAL A 781 26.05 13.01 1.60
CA VAL A 781 26.06 11.67 2.20
C VAL A 781 25.01 11.55 3.30
N PRO A 782 24.12 10.56 3.22
CA PRO A 782 23.80 9.75 2.01
C PRO A 782 23.19 10.58 0.87
N TYR A 783 23.24 10.08 -0.36
CA TYR A 783 22.80 10.80 -1.56
C TYR A 783 21.27 10.78 -1.71
N TYR A 784 20.59 11.87 -1.32
CA TYR A 784 19.14 12.10 -1.45
C TYR A 784 18.18 11.07 -0.83
N ILE A 785 18.68 10.12 -0.05
CA ILE A 785 17.91 9.22 0.81
C ILE A 785 18.55 9.33 2.20
N PRO A 786 17.87 9.81 3.25
CA PRO A 786 18.49 10.11 4.54
C PRO A 786 18.94 8.88 5.33
N ILE A 787 19.79 9.11 6.34
CA ILE A 787 19.97 8.17 7.45
C ILE A 787 18.87 8.45 8.47
N TYR A 788 18.22 7.41 8.98
CA TYR A 788 17.33 7.54 10.12
C TYR A 788 18.03 7.05 11.39
N ILE A 789 17.88 7.80 12.47
CA ILE A 789 18.24 7.34 13.81
C ILE A 789 17.06 7.48 14.75
N THR A 790 16.97 6.58 15.72
CA THR A 790 16.10 6.76 16.88
C THR A 790 16.93 7.29 18.04
N VAL A 791 16.51 8.40 18.63
CA VAL A 791 17.16 8.98 19.79
C VAL A 791 17.01 7.99 20.97
N PRO A 792 18.13 7.54 21.58
CA PRO A 792 18.07 6.56 22.64
C PRO A 792 17.20 7.01 23.80
N GLU A 793 16.35 6.12 24.29
CA GLU A 793 15.64 6.32 25.55
C GLU A 793 16.57 5.92 26.70
N ALA A 794 17.10 6.92 27.41
CA ALA A 794 18.17 6.70 28.38
C ALA A 794 17.70 5.86 29.60
N LYS A 795 16.48 6.09 30.12
CA LYS A 795 15.90 5.38 31.29
C LYS A 795 14.37 5.49 31.31
N LEU A 796 13.73 4.48 31.91
CA LEU A 796 12.33 4.56 32.36
C LEU A 796 12.24 5.49 33.58
N ASP A 797 11.17 6.29 33.65
CA ASP A 797 10.91 7.19 34.79
C ASP A 797 10.63 6.37 36.07
N VAL A 798 9.95 5.23 35.90
CA VAL A 798 9.64 4.25 36.95
C VAL A 798 9.86 2.85 36.37
N VAL A 799 10.55 1.97 37.09
CA VAL A 799 10.65 0.54 36.74
C VAL A 799 9.69 -0.23 37.63
N TYR A 800 8.77 -0.99 37.03
CA TYR A 800 7.81 -1.83 37.74
C TYR A 800 8.35 -3.24 37.97
N PHE A 801 8.96 -3.85 36.95
CA PHE A 801 9.73 -5.09 37.10
C PHE A 801 10.88 -5.17 36.09
N SER A 802 11.86 -6.00 36.42
CA SER A 802 13.00 -6.34 35.58
C SER A 802 13.35 -7.80 35.88
N ILE A 803 13.39 -8.63 34.83
CA ILE A 803 13.56 -10.09 34.94
C ILE A 803 14.52 -10.57 33.86
N ASP A 804 15.47 -11.42 34.27
CA ASP A 804 16.36 -12.14 33.36
C ASP A 804 15.71 -13.47 32.95
N ASP A 805 15.93 -13.84 31.69
CA ASP A 805 15.54 -15.14 31.14
C ASP A 805 16.81 -15.98 30.92
N PRO A 806 16.73 -17.32 30.94
CA PRO A 806 17.85 -18.15 30.51
C PRO A 806 18.27 -17.81 29.07
N GLN A 807 19.46 -18.26 28.68
CA GLN A 807 19.94 -18.04 27.30
C GLN A 807 19.99 -19.37 26.57
N GLY A 808 19.51 -19.38 25.34
CA GLY A 808 19.49 -20.54 24.47
C GLY A 808 18.44 -21.57 24.81
N ASP A 809 17.33 -21.12 25.42
CA ASP A 809 16.13 -21.90 25.64
C ASP A 809 15.02 -21.64 24.63
N ASP A 810 15.31 -20.91 23.55
CA ASP A 810 14.51 -20.69 22.32
C ASP A 810 14.11 -21.94 21.51
N TYR A 811 13.79 -23.04 22.19
CA TYR A 811 13.35 -24.33 21.66
C TYR A 811 11.96 -24.77 22.19
N GLY A 812 11.15 -23.81 22.66
CA GLY A 812 9.76 -23.99 23.09
C GLY A 812 9.56 -25.07 24.16
N TRP A 813 8.70 -26.05 23.89
CA TRP A 813 8.46 -27.17 24.81
C TRP A 813 9.56 -28.25 24.84
N GLY A 814 10.72 -27.98 24.20
CA GLY A 814 11.91 -28.83 24.29
C GLY A 814 12.41 -29.41 22.96
N SER A 815 11.68 -29.21 21.87
CA SER A 815 11.98 -29.86 20.58
C SER A 815 12.00 -28.93 19.37
N ILE A 816 11.70 -27.63 19.51
CA ILE A 816 11.59 -26.74 18.36
C ILE A 816 12.93 -26.62 17.62
N VAL A 817 12.84 -26.69 16.29
CA VAL A 817 13.95 -26.48 15.36
C VAL A 817 13.67 -25.27 14.48
N TYR A 818 14.66 -24.40 14.33
CA TYR A 818 14.57 -23.21 13.49
C TYR A 818 14.31 -23.53 12.01
N PRO A 819 13.62 -22.64 11.26
CA PRO A 819 13.49 -22.77 9.82
C PRO A 819 14.84 -22.70 9.11
N THR A 820 14.93 -23.27 7.91
CA THR A 820 16.20 -23.41 7.19
C THR A 820 16.63 -22.18 6.39
N ALA A 821 15.78 -21.15 6.25
CA ALA A 821 16.17 -19.92 5.56
C ALA A 821 17.21 -19.12 6.38
N PRO A 822 18.24 -18.53 5.73
CA PRO A 822 19.34 -17.83 6.42
C PRO A 822 18.96 -16.61 7.28
N VAL A 823 17.74 -16.09 7.12
CA VAL A 823 17.23 -14.95 7.90
C VAL A 823 16.90 -15.35 9.35
N PHE A 824 16.64 -16.63 9.63
CA PHE A 824 16.35 -17.13 10.97
C PHE A 824 17.65 -17.57 11.66
N LYS A 825 18.43 -16.59 12.14
CA LYS A 825 19.71 -16.83 12.80
C LYS A 825 19.52 -17.33 14.24
N PRO A 826 20.45 -18.13 14.80
CA PRO A 826 20.36 -18.56 16.19
C PRO A 826 20.21 -17.39 17.17
N GLY A 827 19.25 -17.50 18.10
CA GLY A 827 19.02 -16.50 19.15
C GLY A 827 18.13 -15.33 18.77
N VAL A 828 17.64 -15.22 17.52
CA VAL A 828 16.74 -14.11 17.14
C VAL A 828 15.35 -14.20 17.78
N PHE A 829 15.03 -15.33 18.43
CA PHE A 829 13.81 -15.54 19.22
C PHE A 829 14.08 -15.74 20.72
N ASP A 830 15.34 -15.72 21.14
CA ASP A 830 15.79 -16.00 22.53
C ASP A 830 15.77 -14.71 23.34
N ILE A 831 14.72 -14.51 24.13
CA ILE A 831 14.62 -13.45 25.12
C ILE A 831 15.69 -13.70 26.18
N THR A 832 16.29 -12.62 26.67
CA THR A 832 17.35 -12.69 27.70
C THR A 832 17.05 -11.78 28.87
N HIS A 833 16.24 -10.75 28.64
CA HIS A 833 15.85 -9.79 29.66
C HIS A 833 14.57 -9.07 29.27
N VAL A 834 13.70 -8.84 30.25
CA VAL A 834 12.57 -7.92 30.10
C VAL A 834 12.54 -6.90 31.23
N GLU A 835 12.39 -5.63 30.86
CA GLU A 835 12.12 -4.52 31.78
C GLU A 835 10.77 -3.89 31.43
N MET A 836 9.88 -3.73 32.42
CA MET A 836 8.63 -2.98 32.28
C MET A 836 8.65 -1.77 33.20
N GLY A 837 8.18 -0.64 32.69
CA GLY A 837 8.10 0.58 33.47
C GLY A 837 7.19 1.64 32.87
N LYS A 838 7.32 2.86 33.38
CA LYS A 838 6.64 4.05 32.88
C LYS A 838 7.67 5.00 32.29
N SER A 839 7.34 5.58 31.15
CA SER A 839 8.07 6.69 30.54
C SER A 839 7.05 7.70 30.01
N LYS A 840 7.07 8.94 30.49
CA LYS A 840 6.06 9.95 30.18
C LYS A 840 4.65 9.46 30.55
N GLU A 841 3.72 9.43 29.60
CA GLU A 841 2.34 8.94 29.76
C GLU A 841 2.18 7.49 29.29
N ASP A 842 3.28 6.80 28.97
CA ASP A 842 3.26 5.46 28.41
C ASP A 842 3.76 4.41 29.40
N ILE A 843 3.19 3.23 29.30
CA ILE A 843 3.73 1.99 29.86
C ILE A 843 4.63 1.37 28.80
N VAL A 844 5.89 1.09 29.17
CA VAL A 844 6.93 0.66 28.25
C VAL A 844 7.45 -0.71 28.66
N PHE A 845 7.58 -1.61 27.69
CA PHE A 845 8.24 -2.90 27.79
C PHE A 845 9.50 -2.88 26.94
N ARG A 846 10.63 -3.30 27.52
CA ARG A 846 11.92 -3.43 26.84
C ARG A 846 12.30 -4.89 26.85
N ILE A 847 12.32 -5.52 25.69
CA ILE A 847 12.53 -6.95 25.51
C ILE A 847 13.86 -7.14 24.79
N LYS A 848 14.87 -7.64 25.51
CA LYS A 848 16.20 -7.88 24.98
C LYS A 848 16.35 -9.32 24.52
N ILE A 849 16.88 -9.51 23.32
CA ILE A 849 17.14 -10.83 22.76
C ILE A 849 18.64 -11.13 22.62
N ARG A 850 19.01 -12.42 22.53
CA ARG A 850 20.40 -12.87 22.39
C ARG A 850 20.94 -12.55 21.00
N GLY A 851 20.15 -12.81 19.97
CA GLY A 851 20.51 -12.67 18.56
C GLY A 851 20.53 -11.22 18.08
N ASP A 852 21.11 -10.98 16.91
CA ASP A 852 21.12 -9.64 16.31
C ASP A 852 19.71 -9.26 15.84
N LEU A 853 19.30 -8.03 16.15
CA LEU A 853 17.99 -7.50 15.78
C LEU A 853 18.07 -6.91 14.37
N GLU A 854 17.86 -7.77 13.38
CA GLU A 854 17.88 -7.40 11.96
C GLU A 854 16.47 -7.17 11.41
N ASN A 855 16.39 -6.31 10.39
CA ASN A 855 15.15 -6.04 9.64
C ASN A 855 15.30 -6.45 8.15
N PRO A 856 15.48 -7.74 7.85
CA PRO A 856 15.73 -8.22 6.48
C PRO A 856 14.60 -7.91 5.50
N TRP A 857 13.36 -7.72 5.99
CA TRP A 857 12.18 -7.50 5.17
C TRP A 857 11.68 -6.05 5.19
N GLY A 858 12.43 -5.14 5.82
CA GLY A 858 12.13 -3.71 5.78
C GLY A 858 10.85 -3.31 6.49
N SER A 859 10.46 -4.02 7.55
CA SER A 859 9.31 -3.67 8.38
C SER A 859 9.42 -2.24 8.95
N PRO A 860 8.31 -1.53 9.12
CA PRO A 860 8.27 -0.18 9.70
C PRO A 860 8.77 -0.09 11.15
N THR A 861 8.59 -1.14 11.96
CA THR A 861 8.96 -1.14 13.39
C THR A 861 10.42 -1.52 13.66
N GLY A 862 11.14 -1.99 12.63
CA GLY A 862 12.53 -2.43 12.74
C GLY A 862 12.71 -3.90 13.10
N ILE A 863 11.63 -4.69 13.17
CA ILE A 863 11.68 -6.15 13.39
C ILE A 863 10.95 -6.87 12.26
N SER A 864 11.56 -7.92 11.68
CA SER A 864 10.92 -8.66 10.58
C SER A 864 10.39 -10.04 10.99
N VAL A 865 11.13 -10.75 11.83
CA VAL A 865 10.91 -12.20 12.02
C VAL A 865 10.20 -12.53 13.31
N GLN A 866 10.14 -11.59 14.26
CA GLN A 866 9.55 -11.74 15.59
C GLN A 866 8.08 -11.34 15.62
N THR A 867 7.30 -12.10 16.38
CA THR A 867 5.97 -11.72 16.87
C THR A 867 5.96 -11.84 18.39
N ILE A 868 5.60 -10.78 19.10
CA ILE A 868 5.57 -10.72 20.56
C ILE A 868 4.12 -10.51 21.00
N ASP A 869 3.69 -11.32 21.96
CA ASP A 869 2.44 -11.07 22.67
C ASP A 869 2.72 -10.79 24.15
N ILE A 870 2.08 -9.76 24.69
CA ILE A 870 2.09 -9.43 26.12
C ILE A 870 0.66 -9.52 26.63
N TYR A 871 0.33 -10.57 27.36
CA TYR A 871 -0.96 -10.76 27.99
C TYR A 871 -0.95 -10.18 29.41
N ILE A 872 -1.99 -9.41 29.74
CA ILE A 872 -2.15 -8.73 31.01
C ILE A 872 -3.49 -9.15 31.61
N ASN A 873 -3.44 -9.63 32.84
CA ASN A 873 -4.57 -9.73 33.75
C ASN A 873 -4.40 -8.64 34.81
N ASP A 874 -5.22 -7.59 34.73
CA ASP A 874 -5.11 -6.45 35.66
C ASP A 874 -5.87 -6.64 36.98
N GLY A 875 -6.49 -7.81 37.19
CA GLY A 875 -7.27 -8.15 38.39
C GLY A 875 -8.60 -7.40 38.55
N LYS A 876 -9.02 -6.58 37.57
CA LYS A 876 -10.29 -5.84 37.61
C LYS A 876 -11.45 -6.67 37.08
N ASP A 877 -12.66 -6.25 37.43
CA ASP A 877 -13.89 -6.85 36.91
C ASP A 877 -14.02 -6.60 35.39
N GLY A 878 -14.26 -7.67 34.62
CA GLY A 878 -14.40 -7.63 33.17
C GLY A 878 -14.38 -9.05 32.57
N PRO A 879 -14.67 -9.19 31.26
CA PRO A 879 -14.51 -10.47 30.59
C PRO A 879 -13.03 -10.83 30.53
N TYR A 880 -12.70 -12.03 30.99
CA TYR A 880 -11.39 -12.65 30.78
C TYR A 880 -11.46 -13.58 29.58
N TYR A 881 -10.38 -13.61 28.79
CA TYR A 881 -10.17 -14.57 27.74
C TYR A 881 -9.05 -15.53 28.15
N TYR A 882 -9.25 -16.83 27.93
CA TYR A 882 -8.39 -17.88 28.46
C TYR A 882 -7.56 -18.60 27.39
N GLN A 883 -7.75 -18.25 26.12
CA GLN A 883 -6.90 -18.73 25.03
C GLN A 883 -5.86 -17.66 24.69
N ALA A 884 -4.69 -18.07 24.21
CA ALA A 884 -3.79 -17.15 23.54
C ALA A 884 -4.44 -16.63 22.24
N LEU A 885 -3.89 -15.57 21.66
CA LEU A 885 -4.37 -15.01 20.40
C LEU A 885 -4.40 -16.09 19.29
N PRO A 886 -5.27 -15.95 18.28
CA PRO A 886 -5.42 -16.96 17.24
C PRO A 886 -4.09 -17.32 16.57
N GLY A 887 -3.88 -18.62 16.34
CA GLY A 887 -2.65 -19.15 15.75
C GLY A 887 -1.55 -19.57 16.73
N ARG A 888 -1.59 -19.16 18.01
CA ARG A 888 -0.56 -19.55 19.01
C ARG A 888 -0.77 -20.94 19.59
N GLN A 889 -1.98 -21.49 19.51
CA GLN A 889 -2.33 -22.84 19.99
C GLN A 889 -2.01 -23.06 21.49
N ALA A 890 -2.39 -22.09 22.33
CA ALA A 890 -2.06 -22.11 23.76
C ALA A 890 -3.24 -21.65 24.63
N ASN A 891 -3.32 -22.20 25.85
CA ASN A 891 -4.30 -21.83 26.86
C ASN A 891 -3.62 -21.14 28.05
N ILE A 892 -4.16 -20.00 28.47
CA ILE A 892 -3.66 -19.16 29.56
C ILE A 892 -4.65 -19.32 30.73
N SER A 893 -4.35 -20.24 31.65
CA SER A 893 -5.27 -20.64 32.74
C SER A 893 -5.70 -19.51 33.67
N GLU A 894 -4.87 -18.48 33.81
CA GLU A 894 -5.16 -17.31 34.63
C GLU A 894 -6.08 -16.30 33.93
N GLY A 895 -6.34 -16.50 32.64
CA GLY A 895 -7.04 -15.56 31.79
C GLY A 895 -6.30 -14.23 31.64
N TRP A 896 -6.72 -13.44 30.65
CA TRP A 896 -6.23 -12.09 30.44
C TRP A 896 -7.39 -11.18 30.01
N ASN A 897 -7.23 -9.88 30.26
CA ASN A 897 -8.22 -8.88 29.88
C ASN A 897 -7.63 -7.73 29.04
N LYS A 898 -6.32 -7.76 28.78
CA LYS A 898 -5.66 -7.00 27.73
C LYS A 898 -4.54 -7.85 27.12
N ALA A 899 -4.34 -7.78 25.81
CA ALA A 899 -3.17 -8.35 25.16
C ALA A 899 -2.57 -7.32 24.21
N ILE A 900 -1.24 -7.18 24.21
CA ILE A 900 -0.52 -6.35 23.25
C ILE A 900 0.06 -7.32 22.21
N TRP A 901 -0.34 -7.17 20.95
CA TRP A 901 0.17 -7.96 19.83
C TRP A 901 1.10 -7.08 18.99
N VAL A 902 2.36 -7.49 18.89
CA VAL A 902 3.40 -6.75 18.18
C VAL A 902 4.11 -7.65 17.19
N GLU A 903 4.14 -7.21 15.94
CA GLU A 903 5.00 -7.76 14.90
C GLU A 903 5.49 -6.63 13.97
N GLY A 904 6.21 -7.01 12.91
CA GLY A 904 6.80 -6.08 11.95
C GLY A 904 5.81 -5.10 11.32
N TRP A 905 4.57 -5.53 11.05
CA TRP A 905 3.55 -4.75 10.33
C TRP A 905 2.28 -4.46 11.16
N ILE A 906 1.90 -5.34 12.08
CA ILE A 906 0.75 -5.14 12.97
C ILE A 906 1.20 -4.81 14.40
N GLN A 907 0.65 -3.74 14.98
CA GLN A 907 0.86 -3.36 16.39
C GLN A 907 -0.48 -2.94 17.02
N GLU A 908 -1.08 -3.84 17.80
CA GLU A 908 -2.46 -3.66 18.27
C GLU A 908 -2.62 -3.99 19.76
N LEU A 909 -3.54 -3.28 20.40
CA LEU A 909 -4.02 -3.62 21.73
C LEU A 909 -5.35 -4.37 21.60
N ILE A 910 -5.40 -5.57 22.13
CA ILE A 910 -6.56 -6.45 22.12
C ILE A 910 -7.24 -6.42 23.48
N ILE A 911 -8.55 -6.16 23.50
CA ILE A 911 -9.36 -6.16 24.72
C ILE A 911 -10.53 -7.12 24.54
N PRO A 912 -10.70 -8.14 25.41
CA PRO A 912 -11.90 -8.96 25.42
C PRO A 912 -13.12 -8.12 25.80
N VAL A 913 -14.22 -8.29 25.07
CA VAL A 913 -15.49 -7.60 25.32
C VAL A 913 -16.63 -8.60 25.27
N LEU A 914 -17.71 -8.34 26.00
CA LEU A 914 -18.93 -9.15 25.90
C LEU A 914 -19.77 -8.63 24.72
N ASN A 915 -20.14 -9.54 23.82
CA ASN A 915 -21.13 -9.23 22.80
C ASN A 915 -22.55 -9.18 23.39
N GLU A 916 -23.55 -8.82 22.59
CA GLU A 916 -24.95 -8.70 23.03
C GLU A 916 -25.54 -10.00 23.61
N LYS A 917 -24.92 -11.15 23.31
CA LYS A 917 -25.32 -12.48 23.80
C LYS A 917 -24.51 -12.93 25.02
N GLY A 918 -23.62 -12.10 25.54
CA GLY A 918 -22.75 -12.42 26.68
C GLY A 918 -21.58 -13.34 26.34
N LYS A 919 -21.24 -13.55 25.06
CA LYS A 919 -20.01 -14.28 24.65
C LYS A 919 -18.84 -13.29 24.58
N VAL A 920 -17.66 -13.74 24.97
CA VAL A 920 -16.42 -12.96 24.87
C VAL A 920 -15.95 -12.90 23.42
N GLU A 921 -15.69 -11.69 22.92
CA GLU A 921 -15.10 -11.39 21.62
C GLU A 921 -13.84 -10.54 21.80
N LEU A 922 -12.88 -10.63 20.89
CA LEU A 922 -11.64 -9.88 20.94
C LEU A 922 -11.79 -8.58 20.14
N LYS A 923 -11.69 -7.44 20.83
CA LYS A 923 -11.70 -6.11 20.20
C LYS A 923 -10.28 -5.63 19.97
N GLU A 924 -9.94 -5.38 18.71
CA GLU A 924 -8.69 -4.75 18.28
C GLU A 924 -8.77 -3.22 18.47
N ILE A 925 -7.74 -2.63 19.06
CA ILE A 925 -7.54 -1.19 19.15
C ILE A 925 -6.24 -0.88 18.42
N LYS A 926 -6.37 -0.33 17.21
CA LYS A 926 -5.26 -0.02 16.30
C LYS A 926 -4.68 1.37 16.58
N GLY A 927 -3.40 1.58 16.24
CA GLY A 927 -2.73 2.89 16.33
C GLY A 927 -2.37 3.37 17.74
N VAL A 928 -2.49 2.51 18.77
CA VAL A 928 -2.18 2.86 20.16
C VAL A 928 -0.89 2.23 20.68
N VAL A 929 -0.40 1.18 20.02
CA VAL A 929 0.84 0.49 20.37
C VAL A 929 1.95 1.04 19.48
N GLN A 930 3.03 1.51 20.08
CA GLN A 930 4.22 1.98 19.37
C GLN A 930 5.38 1.04 19.60
N VAL A 931 6.13 0.73 18.55
CA VAL A 931 7.24 -0.22 18.61
C VAL A 931 8.47 0.39 17.97
N THR A 932 9.60 0.29 18.66
CA THR A 932 10.91 0.64 18.11
C THR A 932 11.95 -0.42 18.44
N ALA A 933 12.83 -0.69 17.49
CA ALA A 933 13.99 -1.57 17.66
C ALA A 933 15.25 -0.75 17.97
N ASP A 934 16.03 -1.17 18.98
CA ASP A 934 17.41 -0.73 19.21
C ASP A 934 18.36 -1.91 18.92
N PRO A 935 18.90 -2.02 17.70
CA PRO A 935 19.81 -3.09 17.33
C PRO A 935 21.12 -3.09 18.13
N THR A 936 21.56 -1.94 18.63
CA THR A 936 22.82 -1.83 19.40
C THR A 936 22.73 -2.47 20.77
N GLU A 937 21.53 -2.47 21.34
CA GLU A 937 21.21 -3.11 22.62
C GLU A 937 20.44 -4.43 22.43
N ARG A 938 20.18 -4.84 21.17
CA ARG A 938 19.33 -5.99 20.81
C ARG A 938 17.98 -5.95 21.53
N THR A 939 17.39 -4.76 21.63
CA THR A 939 16.21 -4.52 22.46
C THR A 939 15.05 -4.04 21.61
N ILE A 940 13.90 -4.68 21.78
CA ILE A 940 12.61 -4.26 21.21
C ILE A 940 11.88 -3.46 22.29
N ILE A 941 11.46 -2.24 21.97
CA ILE A 941 10.79 -1.33 22.89
C ILE A 941 9.33 -1.18 22.45
N ILE A 942 8.41 -1.60 23.31
CA ILE A 942 6.96 -1.55 23.07
C ILE A 942 6.37 -0.55 24.05
N SER A 943 5.61 0.41 23.55
CA SER A 943 5.03 1.52 24.33
C SER A 943 3.53 1.62 24.09
N VAL A 944 2.76 1.69 25.18
CA VAL A 944 1.30 1.86 25.13
C VAL A 944 0.88 2.96 26.10
N PRO A 945 0.07 3.95 25.67
CA PRO A 945 -0.40 5.00 26.57
C PRO A 945 -1.14 4.42 27.79
N GLU A 946 -0.80 4.90 28.98
CA GLU A 946 -1.35 4.44 30.26
C GLU A 946 -2.87 4.55 30.30
N LYS A 947 -3.46 5.51 29.58
CA LYS A 947 -4.93 5.64 29.47
C LYS A 947 -5.63 4.40 28.91
N TYR A 948 -4.94 3.55 28.13
CA TYR A 948 -5.51 2.32 27.57
C TYR A 948 -5.25 1.08 28.44
N LEU A 949 -4.08 0.98 29.08
CA LEU A 949 -3.77 -0.16 29.96
C LEU A 949 -4.31 0.02 31.39
N GLY A 950 -4.46 1.28 31.82
CA GLY A 950 -4.74 1.67 33.19
C GLY A 950 -3.46 1.82 34.03
N THR A 951 -3.61 2.37 35.22
CA THR A 951 -2.52 2.46 36.21
C THR A 951 -2.07 1.07 36.63
N VAL A 952 -0.75 0.82 36.56
CA VAL A 952 -0.13 -0.46 36.92
C VAL A 952 -0.31 -0.74 38.41
N ASP A 953 -0.75 -1.95 38.73
CA ASP A 953 -0.92 -2.46 40.09
C ASP A 953 0.00 -3.68 40.32
N PRO A 954 0.62 -3.85 41.50
CA PRO A 954 1.47 -5.01 41.79
C PRO A 954 0.79 -6.38 41.64
N ASN A 955 -0.54 -6.45 41.61
CA ASN A 955 -1.28 -7.71 41.42
C ASN A 955 -1.48 -8.08 39.94
N TRP A 956 -1.01 -7.26 38.99
CA TRP A 956 -1.07 -7.61 37.57
C TRP A 956 -0.33 -8.91 37.32
N LYS A 957 -0.97 -9.83 36.58
CA LYS A 957 -0.29 -11.01 36.04
C LYS A 957 0.04 -10.73 34.59
N ILE A 958 1.31 -10.91 34.24
CA ILE A 958 1.83 -10.59 32.92
C ILE A 958 2.49 -11.84 32.36
N LEU A 959 2.13 -12.19 31.13
CA LEU A 959 2.75 -13.27 30.36
C LEU A 959 3.30 -12.67 29.07
N ILE A 960 4.57 -12.95 28.78
CA ILE A 960 5.26 -12.46 27.59
C ILE A 960 5.78 -13.67 26.83
N ILE A 961 5.41 -13.77 25.55
CA ILE A 961 5.80 -14.87 24.67
C ILE A 961 6.38 -14.33 23.36
N MET A 962 7.30 -15.10 22.78
CA MET A 962 7.91 -14.87 21.48
C MET A 962 7.48 -15.97 20.50
N CYS A 963 6.99 -15.54 19.34
CA CYS A 963 6.60 -16.38 18.22
C CYS A 963 7.37 -15.96 16.96
N GLY A 964 7.31 -16.79 15.92
CA GLY A 964 7.78 -16.39 14.59
C GLY A 964 6.70 -15.69 13.78
N GLN A 965 7.05 -14.60 13.11
CA GLN A 965 6.19 -13.86 12.19
C GLN A 965 5.91 -14.67 10.92
N GLU A 966 4.66 -14.67 10.43
CA GLU A 966 4.22 -15.27 9.17
C GLU A 966 3.49 -14.28 8.26
N GLY A 967 4.05 -14.03 7.07
CA GLY A 967 3.45 -13.16 6.06
C GLY A 967 2.24 -13.77 5.34
N TYR A 968 2.16 -15.11 5.24
CA TYR A 968 1.09 -15.85 4.58
C TYR A 968 0.48 -16.90 5.52
N PRO A 969 -0.27 -16.48 6.55
CA PRO A 969 -0.81 -17.40 7.54
C PRO A 969 -1.94 -18.25 6.97
N ARG A 970 -2.17 -19.42 7.57
CA ARG A 970 -3.40 -20.18 7.34
C ARG A 970 -4.63 -19.38 7.80
N PRO A 971 -5.82 -19.62 7.23
CA PRO A 971 -7.06 -19.01 7.72
C PRO A 971 -7.22 -19.20 9.24
N GLY A 972 -7.56 -18.11 9.94
CA GLY A 972 -7.74 -18.09 11.39
C GLY A 972 -6.44 -18.00 12.23
N SER A 973 -5.25 -18.04 11.61
CA SER A 973 -3.99 -17.73 12.32
C SER A 973 -3.66 -16.24 12.20
N TRP A 974 -3.37 -15.58 13.31
CA TRP A 974 -2.96 -14.17 13.33
C TRP A 974 -1.46 -14.03 13.10
N ARG A 975 -1.03 -14.31 11.85
CA ARG A 975 0.34 -14.10 11.34
C ARG A 975 1.45 -14.73 12.20
N VAL A 976 1.19 -15.90 12.76
CA VAL A 976 2.19 -16.71 13.47
C VAL A 976 2.61 -17.90 12.62
N ARG A 977 3.92 -18.10 12.54
CA ARG A 977 4.59 -19.17 11.81
C ARG A 977 4.46 -20.47 12.58
N GLU A 978 4.05 -21.51 11.87
CA GLU A 978 3.78 -22.81 12.46
C GLU A 978 5.06 -23.59 12.78
N VAL A 979 4.95 -24.40 13.84
CA VAL A 979 5.87 -25.49 14.17
C VAL A 979 5.30 -26.78 13.59
N GLU A 980 5.99 -27.35 12.61
CA GLU A 980 5.62 -28.62 11.95
C GLU A 980 6.51 -29.77 12.46
N GLU A 981 6.26 -31.01 12.03
CA GLU A 981 7.12 -32.15 12.38
C GLU A 981 8.56 -31.94 11.91
N THR A 982 8.75 -31.45 10.69
CA THR A 982 10.07 -31.21 10.09
C THR A 982 10.25 -29.75 9.70
N ALA A 983 11.38 -29.16 10.08
CA ALA A 983 11.72 -27.79 9.71
C ALA A 983 11.83 -27.63 8.19
N LYS A 984 11.22 -26.57 7.66
CA LYS A 984 11.28 -26.20 6.23
C LYS A 984 11.95 -24.84 6.08
N GLN A 985 12.05 -24.36 4.84
CA GLN A 985 12.60 -23.02 4.55
C GLN A 985 11.95 -21.92 5.39
N TRP A 986 10.63 -22.00 5.55
CA TRP A 986 9.81 -20.97 6.20
C TRP A 986 8.93 -21.54 7.33
N ARG A 987 9.24 -22.71 7.89
CA ARG A 987 8.45 -23.31 8.98
C ARG A 987 9.40 -23.86 10.04
N PHE A 988 9.03 -23.69 11.30
CA PHE A 988 9.75 -24.34 12.40
C PHE A 988 9.50 -25.85 12.33
N GLY A 989 10.41 -26.63 12.88
CA GLY A 989 10.30 -28.08 13.00
C GLY A 989 10.20 -28.54 14.45
N GLY A 990 10.01 -29.84 14.66
CA GLY A 990 10.07 -30.46 15.98
C GLY A 990 8.74 -30.53 16.74
N GLY A 991 7.63 -30.20 16.10
CA GLY A 991 6.29 -30.51 16.59
C GLY A 991 5.77 -31.86 16.10
N ASP A 992 4.47 -32.08 16.21
CA ASP A 992 3.74 -33.10 15.47
C ASP A 992 2.92 -32.47 14.32
N ASP A 993 2.73 -33.21 13.22
CA ASP A 993 1.90 -32.76 12.09
C ASP A 993 0.38 -32.85 12.39
N PHE A 994 0.00 -33.13 13.65
CA PHE A 994 -1.37 -33.09 14.14
C PHE A 994 -1.64 -31.75 14.86
N TYR A 995 -2.89 -31.42 15.14
CA TYR A 995 -3.22 -30.19 15.87
C TYR A 995 -2.95 -30.38 17.36
N GLY A 996 -2.26 -29.43 18.00
CA GLY A 996 -2.09 -29.45 19.46
C GLY A 996 -0.89 -28.69 20.00
N ASP A 997 0.22 -28.67 19.25
CA ASP A 997 1.46 -28.06 19.72
C ASP A 997 1.41 -26.51 19.66
N PRO A 998 1.90 -25.80 20.70
CA PRO A 998 1.99 -24.35 20.68
C PRO A 998 2.84 -23.84 19.52
N ASN A 999 2.53 -22.68 18.94
CA ASN A 999 3.42 -22.00 18.00
C ASN A 999 4.26 -20.93 18.73
N ILE A 1000 4.87 -21.31 19.85
CA ILE A 1000 5.58 -20.42 20.78
C ILE A 1000 7.02 -20.88 20.91
N ILE A 1001 7.96 -20.00 20.55
CA ILE A 1001 9.39 -20.32 20.46
C ILE A 1001 10.08 -20.09 21.80
N ASP A 1002 9.67 -19.03 22.49
CA ASP A 1002 10.27 -18.63 23.75
C ASP A 1002 9.27 -17.89 24.65
N MET A 1003 9.49 -17.90 25.96
CA MET A 1003 8.64 -17.22 26.94
C MET A 1003 9.39 -16.86 28.22
N ILE A 1004 9.06 -15.68 28.78
CA ILE A 1004 9.60 -15.30 30.09
C ILE A 1004 9.03 -16.20 31.18
N VAL A 1005 9.92 -16.79 31.97
CA VAL A 1005 9.58 -17.60 33.14
C VAL A 1005 10.16 -17.04 34.44
N PRO A 1006 9.49 -17.23 35.59
CA PRO A 1006 10.07 -16.88 36.88
C PRO A 1006 11.40 -17.61 37.13
N PRO A 1007 12.35 -17.01 37.87
CA PRO A 1007 13.65 -17.62 38.12
C PRO A 1007 13.55 -19.05 38.69
N GLY A 1008 14.22 -19.99 38.03
CA GLY A 1008 14.25 -21.41 38.42
C GLY A 1008 13.11 -22.26 37.85
N ILE A 1009 12.18 -21.69 37.09
CA ILE A 1009 11.20 -22.41 36.27
C ILE A 1009 11.76 -22.59 34.86
N LYS A 1010 11.37 -23.68 34.21
CA LYS A 1010 11.72 -24.01 32.83
C LYS A 1010 10.50 -23.79 31.94
N GLN A 1011 10.68 -23.15 30.77
CA GLN A 1011 9.57 -22.93 29.86
C GLN A 1011 8.97 -24.23 29.33
N GLU A 1012 9.78 -25.27 29.19
CA GLU A 1012 9.36 -26.60 28.74
C GLU A 1012 8.30 -27.20 29.67
N ASP A 1013 8.41 -26.94 30.98
CA ASP A 1013 7.47 -27.43 31.99
C ASP A 1013 6.10 -26.75 31.90
N ILE A 1014 6.02 -25.59 31.24
CA ILE A 1014 4.79 -24.83 31.01
C ILE A 1014 4.23 -25.16 29.63
N LEU A 1015 5.03 -24.95 28.58
CA LEU A 1015 4.60 -25.07 27.19
C LEU A 1015 4.19 -26.51 26.84
N SER A 1016 4.84 -27.55 27.41
CA SER A 1016 4.44 -28.95 27.19
C SER A 1016 3.05 -29.31 27.72
N LYS A 1017 2.48 -28.48 28.61
CA LYS A 1017 1.11 -28.65 29.13
C LYS A 1017 0.08 -27.88 28.33
N TRP A 1018 0.50 -26.94 27.49
CA TRP A 1018 -0.39 -26.21 26.61
C TRP A 1018 -0.71 -27.08 25.42
N LYS A 1019 -1.97 -27.49 25.31
CA LYS A 1019 -2.49 -28.23 24.16
C LYS A 1019 -3.72 -27.49 23.64
N SER A 1020 -3.82 -27.32 22.32
CA SER A 1020 -5.08 -26.89 21.71
C SER A 1020 -6.14 -27.97 21.94
N SER A 1021 -7.23 -27.65 22.64
CA SER A 1021 -8.41 -28.50 22.73
C SER A 1021 -9.45 -28.01 21.72
N ASP A 1022 -9.87 -28.88 20.79
CA ASP A 1022 -11.10 -28.67 19.99
C ASP A 1022 -12.39 -28.79 20.86
N GLU A 1023 -12.27 -29.03 22.17
CA GLU A 1023 -13.37 -29.50 23.04
C GLU A 1023 -13.87 -28.51 24.12
N GLU A 1024 -13.59 -27.20 24.06
CA GLU A 1024 -14.13 -26.25 25.06
C GLU A 1024 -14.90 -25.07 24.45
N GLU A 1025 -15.86 -25.36 23.55
CA GLU A 1025 -17.03 -24.49 23.28
C GLU A 1025 -18.35 -25.20 23.69
N GLU A 1026 -18.43 -25.73 24.92
CA GLU A 1026 -19.72 -25.99 25.59
C GLU A 1026 -20.08 -24.93 26.62
#